data_AF-A0A7R9IRT8-F1
#
_entry.id   AF-A0A7R9IRT8-F1
#
_cell.length_a   1.000
_cell.length_b   1.000
_cell.length_c   1.000
_cell.angle_alpha   90.00
_cell.angle_beta   90.00
_cell.angle_gamma   90.00
#
_symmetry.space_group_name_H-M   'P 1'
#
loop_
_entity.id
_entity.type
_entity.pdbx_description
1 polymer ?
#
loop_
_entity_poly.entity_id
_entity_poly.type
_entity_poly.pdbx_seq_one_letter_code
_entity_poly.pdbx_strand_id
1 'polypeptide(L)'
;EVSPSPWTTFISKLIHQGDLESQNVATLLENILEGNVLSAQITRRRFHDFLPESIFGDIVGDPVEALKQTTQKIIRNVGNKDFWRNTLSWVKGKESELAKGTPEAEQEPPFTRQGFPAFYDSLLPDYHASELSTQYDRYSSPSKPRPVLQLCQMVLRIALLEECAERGNTSDHSGVLVQLGELLLPEDSPLGLSHLLALWDPSGAEHCFSNLPYSAVSLQLAAYYYALRSSEASEDLFLHPPAKLITHVARLAEESRAGDTHPCWPLLLKYQGLLEDYLQGERLQALGCGVDLQRFTFDSEYQRDTILGLAMTEEDDKFQLAVELGSRHNVSASEIAARHVTSLLLQGGDTARLAIKLADSRLNQLLKSDSEQACCRLEENVYPNMDGRDHHSLGLYFTLLDRVAPDSPVHSLLPREHLRLLHKVKATSADSMFAKLWKLKLDLAGGNLILSPDIDYKLLVEPNADVLKGLEPVLTKDNIGMVAKLLKSLSHSSVQPGALYGVWAQKEFFQVRISQSLGERLTNAECLRLIERCATHFRKMNAADVVSFVQGTCFSKRSAEVMSAGCRRTLLIRVVELCEDDTLRLRGDQRAQEEWAFGIATLRRWLNHLETISSRSLNDQSSTGSADFKHLYRLLDISRGEPDSVREVMKRAVHSSIPLTSVQLLLTLPPGTPPTLERLLGDLLHEAMASPRSVVVRGTFKFKYF
;
A
#
# COMPACT_ATOMS: atom_id res chain seq x y z
N GLU A 1 46.72 -41.18 21.12
CA GLU A 1 45.82 -41.60 22.21
C GLU A 1 44.42 -41.70 21.64
N VAL A 2 44.06 -42.87 21.11
CA VAL A 2 42.70 -43.17 20.68
C VAL A 2 42.02 -43.79 21.88
N SER A 3 40.90 -43.24 22.34
CA SER A 3 40.13 -43.84 23.42
C SER A 3 39.77 -45.28 23.03
N PRO A 4 39.96 -46.27 23.93
CA PRO A 4 39.54 -47.63 23.65
C PRO A 4 38.06 -47.62 23.30
N SER A 5 37.67 -48.24 22.19
CA SER A 5 36.26 -48.38 21.83
C SER A 5 35.47 -48.99 22.99
N PRO A 6 34.17 -48.69 23.14
CA PRO A 6 33.34 -49.25 24.22
C PRO A 6 33.44 -50.78 24.32
N TRP A 7 33.64 -51.44 23.18
CA TRP A 7 33.92 -52.86 23.08
C TRP A 7 35.23 -53.27 23.74
N THR A 8 36.34 -52.56 23.49
CA THR A 8 37.61 -52.83 24.17
C THR A 8 37.55 -52.56 25.68
N THR A 9 36.76 -51.60 26.14
CA THR A 9 36.54 -51.35 27.58
C THR A 9 35.68 -52.43 28.24
N PHE A 10 34.60 -52.87 27.57
CA PHE A 10 33.73 -53.96 28.02
C PHE A 10 34.48 -55.29 28.07
N ILE A 11 35.27 -55.58 27.05
CA ILE A 11 36.10 -56.78 26.97
C ILE A 11 37.23 -56.75 28.01
N SER A 12 37.86 -55.59 28.21
CA SER A 12 38.84 -55.41 29.29
C SER A 12 38.22 -55.65 30.67
N LYS A 13 36.97 -55.20 30.89
CA LYS A 13 36.21 -55.49 32.13
C LYS A 13 35.91 -56.98 32.29
N LEU A 14 35.50 -57.68 31.24
CA LEU A 14 35.24 -59.13 31.26
C LEU A 14 36.51 -59.95 31.51
N ILE A 15 37.65 -59.55 30.93
CA ILE A 15 38.96 -60.16 31.19
C ILE A 15 39.39 -59.89 32.64
N HIS A 16 39.21 -58.65 33.14
CA HIS A 16 39.57 -58.29 34.51
C HIS A 16 38.70 -58.94 35.58
N GLN A 17 37.43 -59.26 35.27
CA GLN A 17 36.51 -59.95 36.18
C GLN A 17 36.75 -61.47 36.24
N GLY A 18 37.65 -62.01 35.41
CA GLY A 18 38.04 -63.43 35.45
C GLY A 18 37.05 -64.39 34.77
N ASP A 19 36.02 -63.87 34.10
CA ASP A 19 34.98 -64.68 33.45
C ASP A 19 35.44 -65.29 32.11
N LEU A 20 36.51 -64.77 31.50
CA LEU A 20 37.01 -65.22 30.20
C LEU A 20 38.55 -65.20 30.15
N GLU A 21 39.18 -66.32 29.80
CA GLU A 21 40.61 -66.38 29.47
C GLU A 21 40.92 -65.54 28.22
N SER A 22 42.06 -64.83 28.21
CA SER A 22 42.42 -63.88 27.14
C SER A 22 42.45 -64.48 25.73
N GLN A 23 42.78 -65.78 25.61
CA GLN A 23 42.72 -66.52 24.35
C GLN A 23 41.27 -66.74 23.87
N ASN A 24 40.34 -67.08 24.77
CA ASN A 24 38.93 -67.27 24.41
C ASN A 24 38.27 -65.98 23.96
N VAL A 25 38.69 -64.84 24.54
CA VAL A 25 38.25 -63.51 24.10
C VAL A 25 38.78 -63.17 22.71
N ALA A 26 40.06 -63.45 22.44
CA ALA A 26 40.65 -63.20 21.13
C ALA A 26 39.96 -64.03 20.04
N THR A 27 39.70 -65.31 20.29
CA THR A 27 38.97 -66.18 19.37
C THR A 27 37.50 -65.77 19.19
N LEU A 28 36.83 -65.34 20.26
CA LEU A 28 35.46 -64.82 20.18
C LEU A 28 35.40 -63.53 19.34
N LEU A 29 36.37 -62.63 19.54
CA LEU A 29 36.50 -61.41 18.74
C LEU A 29 36.76 -61.73 17.26
N GLU A 30 37.63 -62.69 16.96
CA GLU A 30 37.88 -63.15 15.59
C GLU A 30 36.61 -63.73 14.95
N ASN A 31 35.86 -64.57 15.68
CA ASN A 31 34.59 -65.12 15.19
C ASN A 31 33.52 -64.04 14.95
N ILE A 32 33.46 -63.02 15.81
CA ILE A 32 32.55 -61.87 15.63
C ILE A 32 32.96 -61.05 14.40
N LEU A 33 34.26 -60.83 14.20
CA LEU A 33 34.78 -60.12 13.02
C LEU A 33 34.47 -60.89 11.73
N GLU A 34 34.71 -62.21 11.70
CA GLU A 34 34.36 -63.06 10.57
C GLU A 34 32.84 -63.08 10.30
N GLY A 35 32.02 -63.15 11.36
CA GLY A 35 30.57 -63.06 11.27
C GLY A 35 30.08 -61.72 10.70
N ASN A 36 30.71 -60.61 11.11
CA ASN A 36 30.40 -59.28 10.60
C ASN A 36 30.79 -59.14 9.12
N VAL A 37 31.94 -59.67 8.70
CA VAL A 37 32.37 -59.71 7.30
C VAL A 37 31.37 -60.49 6.44
N LEU A 38 30.94 -61.68 6.90
CA LEU A 38 29.95 -62.48 6.19
C LEU A 38 28.59 -61.78 6.11
N SER A 39 28.13 -61.17 7.22
CA SER A 39 26.89 -60.39 7.24
C SER A 39 26.96 -59.18 6.30
N ALA A 40 28.11 -58.50 6.20
CA ALA A 40 28.32 -57.41 5.26
C ALA A 40 28.22 -57.92 3.81
N GLN A 41 28.86 -59.04 3.48
CA GLN A 41 28.79 -59.65 2.15
C GLN A 41 27.35 -60.06 1.76
N ILE A 42 26.61 -60.69 2.67
CA ILE A 42 25.20 -61.06 2.45
C ILE A 42 24.34 -59.80 2.22
N THR A 43 24.54 -58.77 3.03
CA THR A 43 23.78 -57.51 2.93
C THR A 43 24.11 -56.77 1.63
N ARG A 44 25.38 -56.75 1.21
CA ARG A 44 25.79 -56.17 -0.09
C ARG A 44 25.19 -56.91 -1.28
N ARG A 45 25.08 -58.25 -1.24
CA ARG A 45 24.38 -59.01 -2.28
C ARG A 45 22.91 -58.62 -2.38
N ARG A 46 22.21 -58.56 -1.24
CA ARG A 46 20.81 -58.10 -1.19
C ARG A 46 20.65 -56.66 -1.68
N PHE A 47 21.63 -55.80 -1.38
CA PHE A 47 21.67 -54.41 -1.85
C PHE A 47 21.86 -54.31 -3.36
N HIS A 48 22.69 -55.18 -3.94
CA HIS A 48 22.86 -55.29 -5.39
C HIS A 48 21.58 -55.76 -6.08
N ASP A 49 20.90 -56.78 -5.54
CA ASP A 49 19.62 -57.27 -6.05
C ASP A 49 18.52 -56.19 -6.00
N PHE A 50 18.69 -55.18 -5.14
CA PHE A 50 17.77 -54.07 -4.99
C PHE A 50 18.00 -52.94 -6.00
N LEU A 51 19.16 -52.83 -6.66
CA LEU A 51 19.52 -51.73 -7.56
C LEU A 51 19.63 -52.18 -9.03
N PRO A 52 19.34 -51.31 -10.02
CA PRO A 52 19.49 -51.63 -11.44
C PRO A 52 20.96 -51.68 -11.87
N GLU A 53 21.29 -52.59 -12.79
CA GLU A 53 22.65 -52.81 -13.32
C GLU A 53 23.31 -51.53 -13.88
N SER A 54 22.52 -50.58 -14.36
CA SER A 54 22.98 -49.30 -14.91
C SER A 54 23.69 -48.38 -13.91
N ILE A 55 23.49 -48.57 -12.60
CA ILE A 55 24.14 -47.76 -11.55
C ILE A 55 25.59 -48.22 -11.31
N PHE A 56 25.92 -49.46 -11.68
CA PHE A 56 27.16 -50.10 -11.28
C PHE A 56 28.33 -49.89 -12.27
N GLY A 57 28.04 -49.47 -13.52
CA GLY A 57 29.04 -49.41 -14.59
C GLY A 57 29.66 -50.77 -14.92
N ASP A 58 30.55 -50.85 -15.92
CA ASP A 58 31.23 -52.10 -16.26
C ASP A 58 32.13 -52.54 -15.10
N ILE A 59 31.69 -53.56 -14.35
CA ILE A 59 32.46 -54.18 -13.28
C ILE A 59 33.56 -55.05 -13.91
N VAL A 60 34.81 -54.59 -13.86
CA VAL A 60 35.99 -55.36 -14.28
C VAL A 60 36.86 -55.65 -13.06
N GLY A 61 36.88 -56.90 -12.57
CA GLY A 61 37.69 -57.33 -11.41
C GLY A 61 37.01 -58.37 -10.52
N ASP A 62 37.59 -58.63 -9.34
CA ASP A 62 36.98 -59.49 -8.31
C ASP A 62 35.61 -58.91 -7.89
N PRO A 63 34.51 -59.69 -8.02
CA PRO A 63 33.17 -59.21 -7.71
C PRO A 63 33.01 -58.71 -6.27
N VAL A 64 33.80 -59.20 -5.31
CA VAL A 64 33.74 -58.74 -3.91
C VAL A 64 34.37 -57.35 -3.75
N GLU A 65 35.49 -57.11 -4.44
CA GLU A 65 36.22 -55.84 -4.38
C GLU A 65 35.52 -54.74 -5.19
N ALA A 66 34.97 -55.09 -6.35
CA ALA A 66 34.14 -54.18 -7.13
C ALA A 66 32.87 -53.76 -6.37
N LEU A 67 32.23 -54.71 -5.67
CA LEU A 67 31.04 -54.45 -4.85
C LEU A 67 31.35 -53.54 -3.65
N LYS A 68 32.52 -53.69 -3.05
CA LYS A 68 33.04 -52.80 -2.00
C LYS A 68 33.24 -51.37 -2.53
N GLN A 69 33.91 -51.22 -3.67
CA GLN A 69 34.16 -49.91 -4.28
C GLN A 69 32.88 -49.18 -4.68
N THR A 70 31.88 -49.89 -5.21
CA THR A 70 30.59 -49.28 -5.57
C THR A 70 29.80 -48.84 -4.33
N THR A 71 29.81 -49.64 -3.27
CA THR A 71 29.13 -49.27 -2.01
C THR A 71 29.79 -48.05 -1.36
N GLN A 72 31.13 -47.97 -1.36
CA GLN A 72 31.86 -46.81 -0.86
C GLN A 72 31.63 -45.54 -1.69
N LYS A 73 31.53 -45.66 -3.02
CA LYS A 73 31.14 -44.55 -3.90
C LYS A 73 29.73 -44.06 -3.60
N ILE A 74 28.80 -44.97 -3.31
CA ILE A 74 27.41 -44.64 -2.94
C ILE A 74 27.39 -43.93 -1.58
N ILE A 75 28.02 -44.49 -0.54
CA ILE A 75 28.09 -43.88 0.81
C ILE A 75 28.57 -42.42 0.73
N ARG A 76 29.63 -42.15 -0.05
CA ARG A 76 30.18 -40.79 -0.24
C ARG A 76 29.26 -39.85 -1.02
N ASN A 77 28.41 -40.37 -1.91
CA ASN A 77 27.54 -39.58 -2.78
C ASN A 77 26.10 -39.47 -2.28
N VAL A 78 25.71 -40.23 -1.25
CA VAL A 78 24.37 -40.22 -0.64
C VAL A 78 24.02 -38.85 0.00
N GLY A 79 24.97 -37.97 0.25
CA GLY A 79 24.67 -36.58 0.65
C GLY A 79 24.26 -35.64 -0.50
N ASN A 80 24.40 -36.05 -1.77
CA ASN A 80 24.22 -35.18 -2.92
C ASN A 80 22.78 -35.24 -3.47
N LYS A 81 22.10 -34.09 -3.56
CA LYS A 81 20.74 -33.97 -4.13
C LYS A 81 20.63 -34.48 -5.57
N ASP A 82 21.70 -34.39 -6.38
CA ASP A 82 21.69 -34.89 -7.76
C ASP A 82 21.85 -36.42 -7.84
N PHE A 83 22.58 -37.03 -6.90
CA PHE A 83 22.65 -38.49 -6.74
C PHE A 83 21.25 -39.03 -6.44
N TRP A 84 20.59 -38.46 -5.43
CA TRP A 84 19.22 -38.83 -5.09
C TRP A 84 18.23 -38.49 -6.20
N ARG A 85 18.34 -37.38 -6.92
CA ARG A 85 17.44 -37.11 -8.06
C ARG A 85 17.50 -38.21 -9.12
N ASN A 86 18.68 -38.76 -9.38
CA ASN A 86 18.89 -39.83 -10.37
C ASN A 86 18.54 -41.23 -9.85
N THR A 87 18.85 -41.53 -8.59
CA THR A 87 18.52 -42.83 -7.96
C THR A 87 17.04 -42.89 -7.55
N LEU A 88 16.46 -41.79 -7.05
CA LEU A 88 15.04 -41.69 -6.66
C LEU A 88 14.09 -41.64 -7.85
N SER A 89 14.47 -41.09 -9.02
CA SER A 89 13.58 -41.14 -10.19
C SER A 89 13.27 -42.59 -10.59
N TRP A 90 14.23 -43.49 -10.41
CA TRP A 90 14.06 -44.92 -10.57
C TRP A 90 13.28 -45.58 -9.42
N VAL A 91 13.61 -45.28 -8.16
CA VAL A 91 12.88 -45.82 -7.00
C VAL A 91 11.40 -45.37 -6.98
N LYS A 92 11.14 -44.10 -7.33
CA LYS A 92 9.79 -43.53 -7.49
C LYS A 92 9.01 -44.16 -8.65
N GLY A 93 9.70 -44.63 -9.68
CA GLY A 93 9.10 -45.46 -10.74
C GLY A 93 8.48 -46.75 -10.19
N LYS A 94 9.16 -47.41 -9.23
CA LYS A 94 8.62 -48.57 -8.49
C LYS A 94 7.53 -48.18 -7.49
N GLU A 95 7.63 -47.03 -6.80
CA GLU A 95 6.57 -46.55 -5.89
C GLU A 95 5.26 -46.25 -6.63
N SER A 96 5.32 -45.64 -7.82
CA SER A 96 4.14 -45.33 -8.66
C SER A 96 3.45 -46.57 -9.24
N GLU A 97 4.18 -47.67 -9.44
CA GLU A 97 3.59 -48.95 -9.84
C GLU A 97 2.90 -49.67 -8.67
N LEU A 98 3.43 -49.59 -7.45
CA LEU A 98 2.84 -50.19 -6.25
C LEU A 98 1.70 -49.36 -5.64
N ALA A 99 1.68 -48.04 -5.83
CA ALA A 99 0.68 -47.12 -5.24
C ALA A 99 -0.67 -47.09 -5.97
N LYS A 100 -0.81 -47.70 -7.14
CA LYS A 100 -2.06 -47.70 -7.96
C LYS A 100 -3.24 -48.49 -7.36
N GLY A 101 -3.12 -49.00 -6.13
CA GLY A 101 -4.10 -49.93 -5.54
C GLY A 101 -4.83 -49.46 -4.27
N THR A 102 -4.52 -48.30 -3.69
CA THR A 102 -5.10 -47.88 -2.39
C THR A 102 -5.93 -46.60 -2.50
N PRO A 103 -7.18 -46.56 -2.00
CA PRO A 103 -8.00 -45.36 -2.00
C PRO A 103 -7.42 -44.29 -1.07
N GLU A 104 -7.45 -43.03 -1.52
CA GLU A 104 -6.99 -41.85 -0.79
C GLU A 104 -7.90 -41.61 0.43
N ALA A 105 -7.42 -41.96 1.62
CA ALA A 105 -7.99 -41.48 2.87
C ALA A 105 -7.62 -40.00 3.07
N GLU A 106 -8.52 -39.23 3.70
CA GLU A 106 -8.33 -37.82 4.06
C GLU A 106 -6.95 -37.64 4.72
N GLN A 107 -6.02 -36.99 4.01
CA GLN A 107 -4.65 -36.82 4.46
C GLN A 107 -4.64 -35.77 5.58
N GLU A 108 -4.31 -36.20 6.80
CA GLU A 108 -3.99 -35.26 7.88
C GLU A 108 -2.82 -34.36 7.45
N PRO A 109 -2.81 -33.08 7.86
CA PRO A 109 -1.71 -32.17 7.56
C PRO A 109 -0.39 -32.77 8.05
N PRO A 110 0.67 -32.73 7.22
CA PRO A 110 1.90 -33.46 7.48
C PRO A 110 2.57 -32.99 8.77
N PHE A 111 2.98 -33.96 9.59
CA PHE A 111 3.84 -33.78 10.76
C PHE A 111 3.29 -32.85 11.86
N THR A 112 1.98 -32.91 12.10
CA THR A 112 1.30 -32.17 13.19
C THR A 112 1.36 -32.87 14.54
N ARG A 113 1.46 -34.21 14.55
CA ARG A 113 1.67 -35.04 15.73
C ARG A 113 3.04 -35.71 15.71
N GLN A 114 3.60 -35.99 16.89
CA GLN A 114 4.87 -36.70 17.02
C GLN A 114 4.70 -38.18 16.64
N GLY A 115 5.59 -38.67 15.77
CA GLY A 115 5.58 -40.06 15.30
C GLY A 115 6.23 -41.02 16.29
N PHE A 116 5.57 -42.13 16.59
CA PHE A 116 6.12 -43.22 17.38
C PHE A 116 5.76 -44.59 16.80
N PRO A 117 6.59 -45.62 17.06
CA PRO A 117 6.22 -46.99 16.74
C PRO A 117 4.86 -47.37 17.34
N ALA A 118 4.03 -48.09 16.59
CA ALA A 118 2.70 -48.54 17.04
C ALA A 118 2.74 -49.39 18.32
N PHE A 119 3.92 -49.91 18.69
CA PHE A 119 4.15 -50.59 19.95
C PHE A 119 3.86 -49.70 21.18
N TYR A 120 4.05 -48.39 21.08
CA TYR A 120 3.90 -47.44 22.20
C TYR A 120 2.49 -46.82 22.30
N ASP A 121 1.50 -47.34 21.56
CA ASP A 121 0.15 -46.74 21.46
C ASP A 121 -0.58 -46.58 22.78
N SER A 122 -0.44 -47.55 23.68
CA SER A 122 -1.06 -47.48 24.99
C SER A 122 -0.43 -46.46 25.95
N LEU A 123 0.73 -45.88 25.61
CA LEU A 123 1.55 -45.10 26.54
C LEU A 123 1.50 -43.60 26.30
N LEU A 124 1.13 -43.15 25.09
CA LEU A 124 1.18 -41.74 24.71
C LEU A 124 -0.21 -41.27 24.27
N PRO A 125 -0.75 -40.19 24.87
CA PRO A 125 -1.95 -39.54 24.33
C PRO A 125 -1.58 -38.66 23.12
N ASP A 126 -2.46 -38.60 22.12
CA ASP A 126 -2.41 -37.64 21.00
C ASP A 126 -1.12 -37.67 20.16
N TYR A 127 -0.73 -38.85 19.68
CA TYR A 127 0.48 -39.06 18.87
C TYR A 127 0.16 -39.74 17.53
N HIS A 128 1.11 -39.73 16.59
CA HIS A 128 1.00 -40.41 15.29
C HIS A 128 1.59 -41.82 15.37
N ALA A 129 0.76 -42.84 15.16
CA ALA A 129 1.23 -44.22 15.07
C ALA A 129 1.91 -44.48 13.72
N SER A 130 3.20 -44.81 13.78
CA SER A 130 4.06 -45.02 12.62
C SER A 130 3.47 -46.02 11.62
N GLU A 131 3.37 -45.62 10.36
CA GLU A 131 3.02 -46.54 9.27
C GLU A 131 4.14 -47.55 8.97
N LEU A 132 5.33 -47.33 9.53
CA LEU A 132 6.49 -48.24 9.40
C LEU A 132 6.40 -49.42 10.37
N SER A 133 5.54 -49.32 11.39
CA SER A 133 5.39 -50.37 12.39
C SER A 133 4.53 -51.51 11.89
N THR A 134 4.72 -52.67 12.53
CA THR A 134 3.79 -53.79 12.36
C THR A 134 2.41 -53.35 12.83
N GLN A 135 1.37 -53.63 12.03
CA GLN A 135 0.00 -53.33 12.37
C GLN A 135 -0.50 -54.38 13.35
N TYR A 136 -0.32 -54.11 14.65
CA TYR A 136 -0.66 -55.05 15.73
C TYR A 136 -2.17 -55.35 15.82
N ASP A 137 -3.02 -54.43 15.37
CA ASP A 137 -4.47 -54.58 15.25
C ASP A 137 -4.88 -55.59 14.17
N ARG A 138 -4.13 -55.63 13.06
CA ARG A 138 -4.41 -56.46 11.87
C ARG A 138 -3.49 -57.66 11.73
N TYR A 139 -2.49 -57.79 12.61
CA TYR A 139 -1.43 -58.80 12.54
C TYR A 139 -0.75 -58.86 11.17
N SER A 140 -0.53 -57.69 10.55
CA SER A 140 0.02 -57.58 9.20
C SER A 140 1.30 -56.74 9.14
N SER A 141 2.10 -57.01 8.12
CA SER A 141 3.27 -56.20 7.78
C SER A 141 2.89 -54.73 7.51
N PRO A 142 3.85 -53.79 7.61
CA PRO A 142 3.63 -52.37 7.32
C PRO A 142 2.92 -52.15 5.98
N SER A 143 1.92 -51.26 5.97
CA SER A 143 0.99 -51.10 4.84
C SER A 143 1.61 -50.54 3.57
N LYS A 144 2.69 -49.76 3.68
CA LYS A 144 3.33 -49.10 2.55
C LYS A 144 4.81 -49.44 2.48
N PRO A 145 5.30 -50.06 1.38
CA PRO A 145 6.73 -50.24 1.19
C PRO A 145 7.38 -48.86 1.01
N ARG A 146 8.39 -48.55 1.83
CA ARG A 146 9.24 -47.36 1.68
C ARG A 146 10.63 -47.76 1.17
N PRO A 147 10.79 -47.97 -0.15
CA PRO A 147 12.03 -48.48 -0.72
C PRO A 147 13.23 -47.56 -0.48
N VAL A 148 13.02 -46.25 -0.42
CA VAL A 148 14.08 -45.26 -0.10
C VAL A 148 14.60 -45.47 1.32
N LEU A 149 13.71 -45.62 2.30
CA LEU A 149 14.08 -45.85 3.70
C LEU A 149 14.86 -47.18 3.85
N GLN A 150 14.36 -48.25 3.21
CA GLN A 150 15.02 -49.55 3.23
C GLN A 150 16.43 -49.48 2.61
N LEU A 151 16.57 -48.76 1.49
CA LEU A 151 17.87 -48.53 0.85
C LEU A 151 18.84 -47.82 1.81
N CYS A 152 18.41 -46.72 2.44
CA CYS A 152 19.24 -45.98 3.39
C CYS A 152 19.66 -46.86 4.58
N GLN A 153 18.73 -47.65 5.14
CA GLN A 153 19.03 -48.59 6.24
C GLN A 153 20.04 -49.67 5.83
N MET A 154 19.92 -50.21 4.61
CA MET A 154 20.85 -51.21 4.08
C MET A 154 22.24 -50.62 3.87
N VAL A 155 22.34 -49.42 3.30
CA VAL A 155 23.61 -48.70 3.12
C VAL A 155 24.28 -48.44 4.47
N LEU A 156 23.54 -47.91 5.44
CA LEU A 156 24.06 -47.66 6.79
C LEU A 156 24.55 -48.96 7.44
N ARG A 157 23.76 -50.03 7.35
CA ARG A 157 24.14 -51.33 7.91
C ARG A 157 25.42 -51.88 7.30
N ILE A 158 25.60 -51.74 5.99
CA ILE A 158 26.83 -52.17 5.31
C ILE A 158 28.02 -51.34 5.81
N ALA A 159 27.87 -50.01 5.87
CA ALA A 159 28.91 -49.10 6.36
C ALA A 159 29.38 -49.46 7.78
N LEU A 160 28.43 -49.69 8.70
CA LEU A 160 28.73 -50.05 10.10
C LEU A 160 29.40 -51.43 10.21
N LEU A 161 28.96 -52.42 9.42
CA LEU A 161 29.58 -53.75 9.42
C LEU A 161 31.00 -53.73 8.84
N GLU A 162 31.26 -52.88 7.83
CA GLU A 162 32.59 -52.66 7.26
C GLU A 162 33.53 -51.99 8.25
N GLU A 163 33.07 -50.94 8.93
CA GLU A 163 33.85 -50.25 9.97
C GLU A 163 34.24 -51.22 11.10
N CYS A 164 33.32 -52.08 11.51
CA CYS A 164 33.59 -53.13 12.50
C CYS A 164 34.63 -54.15 11.99
N ALA A 165 34.63 -54.47 10.69
CA ALA A 165 35.57 -55.41 10.09
C ALA A 165 36.97 -54.82 9.86
N GLU A 166 37.10 -53.52 9.60
CA GLU A 166 38.34 -52.87 9.15
C GLU A 166 39.22 -52.27 10.28
N ARG A 167 39.01 -52.65 11.55
CA ARG A 167 39.82 -52.21 12.71
C ARG A 167 40.03 -50.68 12.78
N GLY A 168 38.97 -49.90 12.54
CA GLY A 168 38.94 -48.46 12.86
C GLY A 168 39.07 -47.49 11.68
N ASN A 169 38.94 -47.95 10.44
CA ASN A 169 38.77 -47.05 9.31
C ASN A 169 37.30 -46.62 9.23
N THR A 170 36.99 -45.39 9.67
CA THR A 170 35.61 -44.88 9.71
C THR A 170 35.19 -44.40 8.33
N SER A 171 34.08 -44.93 7.82
CA SER A 171 33.46 -44.41 6.59
C SER A 171 32.54 -43.25 6.94
N ASP A 172 32.63 -42.13 6.21
CA ASP A 172 31.71 -41.00 6.42
C ASP A 172 30.31 -41.37 5.91
N HIS A 173 29.43 -41.70 6.85
CA HIS A 173 28.03 -42.04 6.62
C HIS A 173 27.07 -40.91 7.01
N SER A 174 27.59 -39.69 7.23
CA SER A 174 26.80 -38.54 7.69
C SER A 174 25.63 -38.22 6.76
N GLY A 175 25.84 -38.28 5.43
CA GLY A 175 24.77 -38.06 4.46
C GLY A 175 23.63 -39.08 4.53
N VAL A 176 23.95 -40.34 4.85
CA VAL A 176 22.94 -41.41 5.04
C VAL A 176 22.14 -41.15 6.31
N LEU A 177 22.80 -40.74 7.40
CA LEU A 177 22.16 -40.41 8.67
C LEU A 177 21.21 -39.21 8.55
N VAL A 178 21.60 -38.16 7.83
CA VAL A 178 20.73 -36.99 7.56
C VAL A 178 19.48 -37.42 6.79
N GLN A 179 19.64 -38.23 5.74
CA GLN A 179 18.50 -38.71 4.94
C GLN A 179 17.56 -39.62 5.75
N LEU A 180 18.12 -40.47 6.62
CA LEU A 180 17.34 -41.30 7.54
C LEU A 180 16.58 -40.45 8.55
N GLY A 181 17.21 -39.39 9.08
CA GLY A 181 16.57 -38.41 9.95
C GLY A 181 15.33 -37.80 9.29
N GLU A 182 15.45 -37.29 8.06
CA GLU A 182 14.33 -36.68 7.32
C GLU A 182 13.16 -37.66 7.10
N LEU A 183 13.47 -38.92 6.78
CA LEU A 183 12.45 -39.94 6.48
C LEU A 183 11.78 -40.50 7.74
N LEU A 184 12.50 -40.52 8.87
CA LEU A 184 12.05 -41.15 10.11
C LEU A 184 11.43 -40.16 11.08
N LEU A 185 11.86 -38.90 11.15
CA LEU A 185 11.34 -37.93 12.12
C LEU A 185 9.80 -37.82 12.14
N PRO A 186 9.09 -37.83 10.98
CA PRO A 186 7.63 -37.82 10.95
C PRO A 186 6.95 -39.10 11.44
N GLU A 187 7.63 -40.24 11.38
CA GLU A 187 7.05 -41.57 11.68
C GLU A 187 7.51 -42.15 13.02
N ASP A 188 8.78 -41.97 13.35
CA ASP A 188 9.46 -42.46 14.54
C ASP A 188 10.50 -41.41 14.95
N SER A 189 10.02 -40.40 15.67
CA SER A 189 10.84 -39.25 16.05
C SER A 189 12.04 -39.64 16.94
N PRO A 190 11.92 -40.56 17.93
CA PRO A 190 13.07 -41.03 18.70
C PRO A 190 14.15 -41.68 17.83
N LEU A 191 13.77 -42.55 16.90
CA LEU A 191 14.72 -43.19 16.00
C LEU A 191 15.35 -42.16 15.05
N GLY A 192 14.55 -41.26 14.48
CA GLY A 192 15.04 -40.15 13.65
C GLY A 192 16.08 -39.30 14.39
N LEU A 193 15.77 -38.88 15.61
CA LEU A 193 16.70 -38.13 16.47
C LEU A 193 17.97 -38.92 16.78
N SER A 194 17.89 -40.23 17.03
CA SER A 194 19.09 -41.03 17.32
C SER A 194 20.07 -41.07 16.14
N HIS A 195 19.57 -41.09 14.90
CA HIS A 195 20.41 -41.03 13.70
C HIS A 195 21.11 -39.67 13.59
N LEU A 196 20.40 -38.59 13.93
CA LEU A 196 21.00 -37.25 13.95
C LEU A 196 22.01 -37.09 15.10
N LEU A 197 21.76 -37.66 16.28
CA LEU A 197 22.68 -37.61 17.43
C LEU A 197 23.99 -38.36 17.13
N ALA A 198 23.94 -39.36 16.24
CA ALA A 198 25.11 -40.10 15.77
C ALA A 198 26.01 -39.31 14.78
N LEU A 199 25.55 -38.17 14.27
CA LEU A 199 26.35 -37.30 13.41
C LEU A 199 27.55 -36.74 14.18
N TRP A 200 28.73 -36.74 13.55
CA TRP A 200 29.90 -36.08 14.14
C TRP A 200 29.73 -34.55 14.19
N ASP A 201 29.29 -33.95 13.09
CA ASP A 201 29.06 -32.51 12.96
C ASP A 201 27.57 -32.16 13.12
N PRO A 202 27.19 -31.30 14.08
CA PRO A 202 25.80 -30.87 14.26
C PRO A 202 25.24 -30.08 13.07
N SER A 203 26.08 -29.54 12.18
CA SER A 203 25.63 -28.82 10.98
C SER A 203 24.81 -29.71 10.03
N GLY A 204 25.09 -31.03 9.98
CA GLY A 204 24.34 -31.97 9.14
C GLY A 204 22.87 -32.07 9.53
N ALA A 205 22.55 -31.96 10.82
CA ALA A 205 21.17 -31.98 11.30
C ALA A 205 20.37 -30.74 10.87
N GLU A 206 21.04 -29.60 10.64
CA GLU A 206 20.36 -28.39 10.14
C GLU A 206 19.80 -28.61 8.73
N HIS A 207 20.49 -29.39 7.90
CA HIS A 207 19.96 -29.77 6.59
C HIS A 207 18.66 -30.55 6.70
N CYS A 208 18.59 -31.46 7.68
CA CYS A 208 17.40 -32.27 7.94
C CYS A 208 16.24 -31.40 8.42
N PHE A 209 16.44 -30.59 9.46
CA PHE A 209 15.38 -29.78 10.05
C PHE A 209 14.88 -28.66 9.13
N SER A 210 15.74 -28.09 8.28
CA SER A 210 15.32 -27.08 7.29
C SER A 210 14.51 -27.63 6.11
N ASN A 211 14.58 -28.94 5.84
CA ASN A 211 13.78 -29.60 4.81
C ASN A 211 12.42 -30.11 5.33
N LEU A 212 12.21 -30.14 6.65
CA LEU A 212 10.95 -30.54 7.28
C LEU A 212 9.94 -29.38 7.31
N PRO A 213 8.62 -29.64 7.31
CA PRO A 213 7.63 -28.59 7.49
C PRO A 213 7.79 -27.96 8.89
N TYR A 214 7.61 -26.65 9.01
CA TYR A 214 7.67 -25.98 10.31
C TYR A 214 6.36 -26.18 11.08
N SER A 215 6.28 -27.27 11.84
CA SER A 215 5.20 -27.56 12.77
C SER A 215 5.70 -27.39 14.20
N ALA A 216 4.77 -27.28 15.16
CA ALA A 216 5.15 -27.26 16.58
C ALA A 216 6.08 -28.43 16.93
N VAL A 217 5.75 -29.63 16.44
CA VAL A 217 6.54 -30.85 16.68
C VAL A 217 7.92 -30.77 16.06
N SER A 218 8.05 -30.37 14.79
CA SER A 218 9.35 -30.33 14.11
C SER A 218 10.31 -29.32 14.77
N LEU A 219 9.80 -28.15 15.14
CA LEU A 219 10.55 -27.08 15.79
C LEU A 219 10.95 -27.48 17.23
N GLN A 220 10.05 -28.13 17.97
CA GLN A 220 10.36 -28.67 19.30
C GLN A 220 11.42 -29.77 19.26
N LEU A 221 11.34 -30.68 18.28
CA LEU A 221 12.34 -31.75 18.10
C LEU A 221 13.71 -31.18 17.71
N ALA A 222 13.75 -30.16 16.86
CA ALA A 222 14.99 -29.46 16.51
C ALA A 222 15.61 -28.78 17.73
N ALA A 223 14.83 -28.00 18.49
CA ALA A 223 15.29 -27.38 19.73
C ALA A 223 15.79 -28.42 20.73
N TYR A 224 15.06 -29.53 20.90
CA TYR A 224 15.49 -30.62 21.79
C TYR A 224 16.81 -31.25 21.34
N TYR A 225 16.98 -31.51 20.05
CA TYR A 225 18.22 -32.04 19.48
C TYR A 225 19.43 -31.16 19.81
N TYR A 226 19.34 -29.85 19.55
CA TYR A 226 20.45 -28.94 19.81
C TYR A 226 20.72 -28.75 21.31
N ALA A 227 19.69 -28.82 22.15
CA ALA A 227 19.85 -28.82 23.61
C ALA A 227 20.59 -30.07 24.10
N LEU A 228 20.23 -31.26 23.58
CA LEU A 228 20.94 -32.50 23.90
C LEU A 228 22.41 -32.46 23.46
N ARG A 229 22.69 -32.00 22.24
CA ARG A 229 24.06 -31.98 21.69
C ARG A 229 24.99 -30.98 22.36
N SER A 230 24.44 -29.97 23.02
CA SER A 230 25.21 -28.98 23.78
C SER A 230 25.29 -29.27 25.28
N SER A 231 24.60 -30.30 25.75
CA SER A 231 24.70 -30.77 27.13
C SER A 231 25.87 -31.74 27.27
N GLU A 232 26.56 -31.71 28.41
CA GLU A 232 27.56 -32.73 28.71
C GLU A 232 26.90 -34.11 28.79
N ALA A 233 27.56 -35.12 28.22
CA ALA A 233 27.02 -36.48 28.17
C ALA A 233 26.91 -37.05 29.60
N SER A 234 25.68 -37.08 30.12
CA SER A 234 25.31 -37.68 31.40
C SER A 234 24.15 -38.66 31.20
N GLU A 235 24.15 -39.77 31.92
CA GLU A 235 23.07 -40.76 31.88
C GLU A 235 21.72 -40.15 32.32
N ASP A 236 21.76 -39.11 33.15
CA ASP A 236 20.57 -38.43 33.66
C ASP A 236 19.92 -37.46 32.66
N LEU A 237 20.60 -37.15 31.54
CA LEU A 237 20.15 -36.13 30.58
C LEU A 237 18.76 -36.46 30.00
N PHE A 238 18.53 -37.74 29.69
CA PHE A 238 17.28 -38.23 29.12
C PHE A 238 16.15 -38.39 30.16
N LEU A 239 16.46 -38.28 31.45
CA LEU A 239 15.47 -38.32 32.53
C LEU A 239 14.79 -36.96 32.75
N HIS A 240 15.37 -35.89 32.21
CA HIS A 240 14.79 -34.55 32.29
C HIS A 240 13.69 -34.35 31.25
N PRO A 241 12.56 -33.68 31.61
CA PRO A 241 11.56 -33.29 30.64
C PRO A 241 12.17 -32.41 29.53
N PRO A 242 11.90 -32.70 28.23
CA PRO A 242 12.50 -31.99 27.10
C PRO A 242 12.40 -30.46 27.20
N ALA A 243 11.23 -29.95 27.58
CA ALA A 243 11.01 -28.51 27.76
C ALA A 243 11.95 -27.88 28.80
N LYS A 244 12.18 -28.56 29.94
CA LYS A 244 13.07 -28.06 30.99
C LYS A 244 14.52 -28.03 30.52
N LEU A 245 14.94 -29.05 29.77
CA LEU A 245 16.29 -29.11 29.21
C LEU A 245 16.51 -27.97 28.19
N ILE A 246 15.58 -27.82 27.24
CA ILE A 246 15.61 -26.75 26.23
C ILE A 246 15.71 -25.38 26.91
N THR A 247 14.84 -25.09 27.88
CA THR A 247 14.86 -23.79 28.59
C THR A 247 16.16 -23.59 29.39
N HIS A 248 16.70 -24.63 30.01
CA HIS A 248 17.94 -24.53 30.77
C HIS A 248 19.13 -24.21 29.87
N VAL A 249 19.30 -24.96 28.78
CA VAL A 249 20.41 -24.77 27.84
C VAL A 249 20.29 -23.46 27.09
N ALA A 250 19.07 -23.04 26.71
CA ALA A 250 18.83 -21.75 26.08
C ALA A 250 19.27 -20.58 26.97
N ARG A 251 18.96 -20.65 28.27
CA ARG A 251 19.42 -19.64 29.24
C ARG A 251 20.95 -19.57 29.31
N LEU A 252 21.62 -20.73 29.34
CA LEU A 252 23.09 -20.79 29.31
C LEU A 252 23.66 -20.18 28.01
N ALA A 253 23.01 -20.45 26.88
CA ALA A 253 23.37 -19.89 25.58
C ALA A 253 23.25 -18.36 25.54
N GLU A 254 22.20 -17.79 26.13
CA GLU A 254 22.00 -16.33 26.21
C GLU A 254 22.96 -15.63 27.18
N GLU A 255 23.33 -16.29 28.28
CA GLU A 255 24.23 -15.75 29.30
C GLU A 255 25.71 -15.75 28.86
N SER A 256 26.08 -16.61 27.92
CA SER A 256 27.45 -16.71 27.41
C SER A 256 27.85 -15.52 26.52
N ARG A 257 28.69 -14.62 27.02
CA ARG A 257 29.30 -13.53 26.25
C ARG A 257 30.72 -13.87 25.81
N ALA A 258 30.87 -14.01 24.48
CA ALA A 258 32.09 -13.97 23.66
C ALA A 258 33.34 -14.72 24.20
N GLY A 259 33.54 -15.95 23.68
CA GLY A 259 34.82 -16.66 23.76
C GLY A 259 34.70 -18.11 23.30
N ASP A 260 33.86 -18.88 23.99
CA ASP A 260 33.56 -20.30 23.69
C ASP A 260 32.05 -20.49 23.58
N THR A 261 31.52 -20.26 22.39
CA THR A 261 30.09 -20.47 22.11
C THR A 261 29.95 -21.87 21.51
N HIS A 262 29.23 -22.77 22.19
CA HIS A 262 28.99 -24.11 21.65
C HIS A 262 28.30 -24.00 20.28
N PRO A 263 28.71 -24.75 19.23
CA PRO A 263 28.19 -24.59 17.86
C PRO A 263 26.67 -24.81 17.74
N CYS A 264 26.06 -25.55 18.68
CA CYS A 264 24.62 -25.80 18.70
C CYS A 264 23.80 -24.66 19.34
N TRP A 265 24.40 -23.73 20.10
CA TRP A 265 23.65 -22.68 20.79
C TRP A 265 22.93 -21.70 19.84
N PRO A 266 23.56 -21.18 18.77
CA PRO A 266 22.85 -20.33 17.81
C PRO A 266 21.68 -21.05 17.12
N LEU A 267 21.84 -22.35 16.84
CA LEU A 267 20.80 -23.17 16.22
C LEU A 267 19.64 -23.44 17.20
N LEU A 268 19.94 -23.70 18.47
CA LEU A 268 18.92 -23.81 19.52
C LEU A 268 18.08 -22.53 19.61
N LEU A 269 18.71 -21.37 19.71
CA LEU A 269 18.03 -20.08 19.80
C LEU A 269 17.23 -19.78 18.52
N LYS A 270 17.75 -20.16 17.34
CA LYS A 270 17.01 -20.07 16.07
C LYS A 270 15.69 -20.84 16.12
N TYR A 271 15.72 -22.14 16.45
CA TYR A 271 14.50 -22.96 16.46
C TYR A 271 13.53 -22.60 17.59
N GLN A 272 14.02 -22.09 18.71
CA GLN A 272 13.15 -21.49 19.73
C GLN A 272 12.45 -20.24 19.21
N GLY A 273 13.17 -19.35 18.51
CA GLY A 273 12.59 -18.19 17.85
C GLY A 273 11.50 -18.57 16.85
N LEU A 274 11.78 -19.56 15.98
CA LEU A 274 10.80 -20.10 15.02
C LEU A 274 9.59 -20.73 15.73
N LEU A 275 9.79 -21.46 16.83
CA LEU A 275 8.69 -22.07 17.59
C LEU A 275 7.77 -21.00 18.19
N GLU A 276 8.34 -19.94 18.75
CA GLU A 276 7.58 -18.81 19.27
C GLU A 276 6.80 -18.08 18.17
N ASP A 277 7.42 -17.88 16.99
CA ASP A 277 6.76 -17.28 15.81
C ASP A 277 5.60 -18.16 15.32
N TYR A 278 5.78 -19.49 15.30
CA TYR A 278 4.72 -20.45 14.97
C TYR A 278 3.53 -20.36 15.95
N LEU A 279 3.80 -20.36 17.26
CA LEU A 279 2.76 -20.27 18.30
C LEU A 279 2.00 -18.93 18.23
N GLN A 280 2.69 -17.85 17.87
CA GLN A 280 2.05 -16.55 17.61
C GLN A 280 1.17 -16.60 16.36
N GLY A 281 1.63 -17.26 15.29
CA GLY A 281 0.84 -17.56 14.11
C GLY A 281 -0.44 -18.33 14.44
N GLU A 282 -0.36 -19.37 15.28
CA GLU A 282 -1.53 -20.13 15.72
C GLU A 282 -2.52 -19.26 16.50
N ARG A 283 -2.00 -18.38 17.38
CA ARG A 283 -2.84 -17.40 18.10
C ARG A 283 -3.55 -16.46 17.12
N LEU A 284 -2.88 -16.01 16.06
CA LEU A 284 -3.50 -15.17 15.01
C LEU A 284 -4.55 -15.94 14.21
N GLN A 285 -4.30 -17.21 13.89
CA GLN A 285 -5.26 -18.06 13.21
C GLN A 285 -6.51 -18.31 14.08
N ALA A 286 -6.33 -18.54 15.39
CA ALA A 286 -7.42 -18.68 16.36
C ALA A 286 -8.27 -17.41 16.51
N LEU A 287 -7.68 -16.23 16.29
CA LEU A 287 -8.38 -14.93 16.23
C LEU A 287 -9.10 -14.69 14.89
N GLY A 288 -9.04 -15.65 13.96
CA GLY A 288 -9.69 -15.57 12.64
C GLY A 288 -8.94 -14.72 11.61
N CYS A 289 -7.65 -14.44 11.81
CA CYS A 289 -6.88 -13.52 10.97
C CYS A 289 -6.41 -14.09 9.62
N GLY A 290 -6.82 -15.31 9.23
CA GLY A 290 -6.52 -15.86 7.90
C GLY A 290 -5.03 -15.95 7.55
N VAL A 291 -4.19 -16.26 8.55
CA VAL A 291 -2.72 -16.27 8.43
C VAL A 291 -2.22 -17.62 7.91
N ASP A 292 -1.24 -17.58 7.00
CA ASP A 292 -0.45 -18.74 6.60
C ASP A 292 0.66 -18.99 7.64
N LEU A 293 0.49 -20.05 8.45
CA LEU A 293 1.42 -20.39 9.54
C LEU A 293 2.84 -20.66 9.06
N GLN A 294 3.01 -21.33 7.91
CA GLN A 294 4.33 -21.64 7.40
C GLN A 294 5.05 -20.34 7.06
N ARG A 295 4.41 -19.47 6.27
CA ARG A 295 5.01 -18.19 5.88
C ARG A 295 5.27 -17.30 7.09
N PHE A 296 4.33 -17.21 8.03
CA PHE A 296 4.52 -16.38 9.24
C PHE A 296 5.71 -16.84 10.08
N THR A 297 6.06 -18.13 10.06
CA THR A 297 7.15 -18.67 10.88
C THR A 297 8.54 -18.24 10.39
N PHE A 298 8.76 -18.01 9.10
CA PHE A 298 10.11 -17.76 8.55
C PHE A 298 10.24 -16.54 7.62
N ASP A 299 9.15 -16.02 7.06
CA ASP A 299 9.16 -14.92 6.09
C ASP A 299 8.96 -13.58 6.83
N SER A 300 10.05 -12.84 7.04
CA SER A 300 10.03 -11.57 7.75
C SER A 300 9.21 -10.48 7.06
N GLU A 301 9.10 -10.52 5.72
CA GLU A 301 8.29 -9.57 4.98
C GLU A 301 6.81 -9.85 5.20
N TYR A 302 6.42 -11.14 5.11
CA TYR A 302 5.06 -11.57 5.42
C TYR A 302 4.69 -11.32 6.89
N GLN A 303 5.61 -11.51 7.84
CA GLN A 303 5.41 -11.15 9.25
C GLN A 303 5.06 -9.66 9.38
N ARG A 304 5.88 -8.79 8.79
CA ARG A 304 5.67 -7.34 8.81
C ARG A 304 4.33 -6.93 8.21
N ASP A 305 3.98 -7.46 7.03
CA ASP A 305 2.72 -7.15 6.37
C ASP A 305 1.50 -7.66 7.16
N THR A 306 1.61 -8.85 7.77
CA THR A 306 0.58 -9.41 8.63
C THR A 306 0.35 -8.54 9.87
N ILE A 307 1.43 -8.05 10.51
CA ILE A 307 1.35 -7.17 11.68
C ILE A 307 0.70 -5.82 11.33
N LEU A 308 1.11 -5.21 10.21
CA LEU A 308 0.52 -3.96 9.74
C LEU A 308 -0.94 -4.14 9.33
N GLY A 309 -1.29 -5.29 8.74
CA GLY A 309 -2.67 -5.67 8.44
C GLY A 309 -3.52 -5.86 9.70
N LEU A 310 -2.97 -6.52 10.73
CA LEU A 310 -3.63 -6.70 12.02
C LEU A 310 -3.91 -5.36 12.73
N ALA A 311 -3.02 -4.38 12.56
CA ALA A 311 -3.19 -3.04 13.11
C ALA A 311 -4.39 -2.28 12.50
N MET A 312 -4.87 -2.68 11.31
CA MET A 312 -6.06 -2.11 10.66
C MET A 312 -7.36 -2.67 11.27
N THR A 313 -7.56 -2.41 12.55
CA THR A 313 -8.67 -2.94 13.35
C THR A 313 -9.31 -1.86 14.20
N GLU A 314 -10.56 -2.08 14.60
CA GLU A 314 -11.22 -1.28 15.64
C GLU A 314 -11.09 -1.91 17.04
N GLU A 315 -10.63 -3.17 17.14
CA GLU A 315 -10.58 -3.90 18.40
C GLU A 315 -9.26 -3.65 19.13
N ASP A 316 -9.32 -3.16 20.37
CA ASP A 316 -8.15 -2.82 21.17
C ASP A 316 -7.24 -4.03 21.44
N ASP A 317 -7.82 -5.23 21.61
CA ASP A 317 -7.08 -6.49 21.83
C ASP A 317 -6.21 -6.86 20.62
N LYS A 318 -6.74 -6.69 19.40
CA LYS A 318 -6.02 -6.96 18.15
C LYS A 318 -4.93 -5.92 17.90
N PHE A 319 -5.21 -4.65 18.22
CA PHE A 319 -4.21 -3.59 18.14
C PHE A 319 -3.06 -3.82 19.13
N GLN A 320 -3.37 -4.20 20.37
CA GLN A 320 -2.35 -4.54 21.35
C GLN A 320 -1.48 -5.73 20.90
N LEU A 321 -2.10 -6.77 20.34
CA LEU A 321 -1.36 -7.90 19.78
C LEU A 321 -0.43 -7.46 18.63
N ALA A 322 -0.88 -6.55 17.75
CA ALA A 322 -0.04 -6.00 16.69
C ALA A 322 1.19 -5.25 17.25
N VAL A 323 1.02 -4.48 18.32
CA VAL A 323 2.14 -3.77 18.98
C VAL A 323 3.12 -4.76 19.63
N GLU A 324 2.61 -5.80 20.29
CA GLU A 324 3.44 -6.87 20.88
C GLU A 324 4.27 -7.58 19.82
N LEU A 325 3.63 -8.01 18.73
CA LEU A 325 4.30 -8.65 17.59
C LEU A 325 5.32 -7.70 16.92
N GLY A 326 4.97 -6.41 16.80
CA GLY A 326 5.86 -5.41 16.22
C GLY A 326 7.18 -5.27 16.95
N SER A 327 7.15 -5.29 18.28
CA SER A 327 8.36 -5.22 19.11
C SER A 327 9.31 -6.40 18.88
N ARG A 328 8.77 -7.58 18.55
CA ARG A 328 9.52 -8.81 18.28
C ARG A 328 10.08 -8.85 16.87
N HIS A 329 9.25 -8.53 15.86
CA HIS A 329 9.62 -8.62 14.45
C HIS A 329 10.28 -7.33 13.91
N ASN A 330 10.77 -6.47 14.80
CA ASN A 330 11.43 -5.22 14.45
C ASN A 330 10.59 -4.30 13.54
N VAL A 331 9.27 -4.28 13.76
CA VAL A 331 8.35 -3.34 13.11
C VAL A 331 8.16 -2.14 14.03
N SER A 332 8.36 -0.93 13.49
CA SER A 332 8.28 0.30 14.27
C SER A 332 6.91 0.47 14.93
N ALA A 333 6.91 0.74 16.23
CA ALA A 333 5.71 1.03 17.01
C ALA A 333 4.95 2.26 16.46
N SER A 334 5.67 3.27 15.99
CA SER A 334 5.07 4.47 15.37
C SER A 334 4.39 4.13 14.05
N GLU A 335 4.96 3.21 13.27
CA GLU A 335 4.39 2.76 11.99
C GLU A 335 3.11 1.96 12.19
N ILE A 336 3.10 1.05 13.18
CA ILE A 336 1.91 0.28 13.56
C ILE A 336 0.80 1.22 14.04
N ALA A 337 1.15 2.19 14.91
CA ALA A 337 0.20 3.18 15.40
C ALA A 337 -0.33 4.09 14.29
N ALA A 338 0.52 4.54 13.36
CA ALA A 338 0.12 5.35 12.21
C ALA A 338 -0.83 4.57 11.28
N ARG A 339 -0.57 3.27 11.07
CA ARG A 339 -1.45 2.38 10.29
C ARG A 339 -2.81 2.20 10.96
N HIS A 340 -2.83 2.00 12.27
CA HIS A 340 -4.06 1.88 13.06
C HIS A 340 -4.90 3.16 12.98
N VAL A 341 -4.29 4.32 13.22
CA VAL A 341 -4.94 5.64 13.08
C VAL A 341 -5.48 5.86 11.67
N THR A 342 -4.70 5.47 10.65
CA THR A 342 -5.13 5.58 9.25
C THR A 342 -6.41 4.79 9.01
N SER A 343 -6.48 3.56 9.52
CA SER A 343 -7.69 2.73 9.46
C SER A 343 -8.88 3.41 10.15
N LEU A 344 -8.68 3.87 11.40
CA LEU A 344 -9.73 4.52 12.18
C LEU A 344 -10.30 5.78 11.52
N LEU A 345 -9.45 6.61 10.91
CA LEU A 345 -9.87 7.86 10.26
C LEU A 345 -10.55 7.62 8.90
N LEU A 346 -10.19 6.55 8.18
CA LEU A 346 -10.73 6.28 6.84
C LEU A 346 -11.93 5.32 6.83
N GLN A 347 -12.10 4.44 7.82
CA GLN A 347 -13.17 3.43 7.82
C GLN A 347 -14.58 3.99 8.09
N GLY A 348 -14.72 5.29 8.40
CA GLY A 348 -16.01 5.96 8.52
C GLY A 348 -16.88 5.39 9.65
N GLY A 349 -16.80 5.99 10.84
CA GLY A 349 -17.52 5.51 12.02
C GLY A 349 -18.15 6.64 12.84
N ASP A 350 -18.69 6.27 14.01
CA ASP A 350 -19.17 7.22 15.00
C ASP A 350 -18.02 8.12 15.47
N THR A 351 -18.11 9.39 15.11
CA THR A 351 -17.08 10.39 15.38
C THR A 351 -16.80 10.60 16.86
N ALA A 352 -17.80 10.38 17.73
CA ALA A 352 -17.62 10.45 19.17
C ALA A 352 -16.73 9.30 19.68
N ARG A 353 -16.92 8.09 19.16
CA ARG A 353 -16.10 6.92 19.50
C ARG A 353 -14.69 7.06 18.95
N LEU A 354 -14.55 7.56 17.72
CA LEU A 354 -13.25 7.85 17.11
C LEU A 354 -12.45 8.87 17.93
N ALA A 355 -13.10 9.94 18.40
CA ALA A 355 -12.46 10.94 19.25
C ALA A 355 -11.92 10.35 20.56
N ILE A 356 -12.64 9.39 21.17
CA ILE A 356 -12.18 8.70 22.39
C ILE A 356 -10.96 7.84 22.08
N LYS A 357 -10.98 7.04 21.00
CA LYS A 357 -9.85 6.18 20.60
C LYS A 357 -8.59 6.99 20.27
N LEU A 358 -8.73 8.07 19.51
CA LEU A 358 -7.61 8.97 19.18
C LEU A 358 -7.11 9.77 20.39
N ALA A 359 -7.89 9.85 21.48
CA ALA A 359 -7.48 10.45 22.74
C ALA A 359 -6.74 9.50 23.67
N ASP A 360 -6.56 8.22 23.30
CA ASP A 360 -5.81 7.27 24.11
C ASP A 360 -4.34 7.73 24.28
N SER A 361 -3.92 7.83 25.54
CA SER A 361 -2.55 8.16 25.92
C SER A 361 -1.52 7.15 25.39
N ARG A 362 -1.85 5.85 25.34
CA ARG A 362 -0.92 4.81 24.88
C ARG A 362 -0.66 4.96 23.38
N LEU A 363 -1.72 5.10 22.58
CA LEU A 363 -1.62 5.38 21.15
C LEU A 363 -0.77 6.63 20.86
N ASN A 364 -0.99 7.71 21.60
CA ASN A 364 -0.23 8.94 21.46
C ASN A 364 1.26 8.77 21.83
N GLN A 365 1.58 7.91 22.81
CA GLN A 365 2.97 7.58 23.14
C GLN A 365 3.66 6.77 22.03
N LEU A 366 2.95 5.82 21.41
CA LEU A 366 3.47 5.03 20.30
C LEU A 366 3.77 5.90 19.07
N LEU A 367 2.91 6.86 18.75
CA LEU A 367 3.16 7.80 17.64
C LEU A 367 4.34 8.75 17.93
N LYS A 368 4.59 9.07 19.20
CA LYS A 368 5.70 9.94 19.62
C LYS A 368 7.06 9.27 19.63
N SER A 369 7.14 7.94 19.58
CA SER A 369 8.43 7.25 19.56
C SER A 369 9.25 7.62 18.31
N ASP A 370 8.56 7.88 17.20
CA ASP A 370 9.12 8.45 15.97
C ASP A 370 8.05 9.32 15.30
N SER A 371 8.00 10.59 15.72
CA SER A 371 7.00 11.55 15.25
C SER A 371 7.18 11.96 13.80
N GLU A 372 8.41 11.93 13.28
CA GLU A 372 8.69 12.31 11.89
C GLU A 372 8.12 11.25 10.93
N GLN A 373 8.42 9.98 11.18
CA GLN A 373 7.86 8.88 10.40
C GLN A 373 6.33 8.82 10.52
N ALA A 374 5.78 9.01 11.72
CA ALA A 374 4.34 9.04 11.93
C ALA A 374 3.67 10.16 11.12
N CYS A 375 4.20 11.38 11.15
CA CYS A 375 3.67 12.51 10.38
C CYS A 375 3.73 12.24 8.87
N CYS A 376 4.87 11.80 8.34
CA CYS A 376 5.01 11.47 6.92
C CYS A 376 3.96 10.43 6.48
N ARG A 377 3.79 9.34 7.25
CA ARG A 377 2.82 8.30 6.94
C ARG A 377 1.37 8.80 6.98
N LEU A 378 1.03 9.65 7.96
CA LEU A 378 -0.31 10.22 8.09
C LEU A 378 -0.59 11.22 6.96
N GLU A 379 0.38 12.05 6.59
CA GLU A 379 0.24 12.99 5.47
C GLU A 379 0.15 12.27 4.12
N GLU A 380 0.86 11.16 3.91
CA GLU A 380 0.80 10.39 2.67
C GLU A 380 -0.49 9.56 2.53
N ASN A 381 -0.97 8.94 3.61
CA ASN A 381 -2.02 7.92 3.54
C ASN A 381 -3.39 8.41 4.04
N VAL A 382 -3.42 9.33 5.01
CA VAL A 382 -4.68 9.83 5.58
C VAL A 382 -5.13 11.06 4.82
N TYR A 383 -4.32 12.13 4.83
CA TYR A 383 -4.75 13.44 4.35
C TYR A 383 -5.32 13.40 2.92
N PRO A 384 -4.71 12.76 1.90
CA PRO A 384 -5.24 12.73 0.53
C PRO A 384 -6.62 12.08 0.42
N ASN A 385 -6.87 11.05 1.24
CA ASN A 385 -8.08 10.23 1.18
C ASN A 385 -9.26 10.81 2.01
N MET A 386 -9.03 11.85 2.81
CA MET A 386 -10.10 12.53 3.54
C MET A 386 -10.93 13.45 2.64
N ASP A 387 -12.24 13.58 2.90
CA ASP A 387 -13.06 14.61 2.25
C ASP A 387 -12.73 15.99 2.84
N GLY A 388 -12.41 16.97 1.98
CA GLY A 388 -12.15 18.35 2.37
C GLY A 388 -13.36 19.05 3.01
N ARG A 389 -14.57 18.53 2.79
CA ARG A 389 -15.81 19.01 3.41
C ARG A 389 -16.08 18.40 4.79
N ASP A 390 -15.45 17.27 5.13
CA ASP A 390 -15.59 16.66 6.45
C ASP A 390 -14.70 17.37 7.48
N HIS A 391 -15.14 18.55 7.92
CA HIS A 391 -14.44 19.34 8.92
C HIS A 391 -14.41 18.70 10.31
N HIS A 392 -15.21 17.66 10.56
CA HIS A 392 -15.15 16.93 11.82
C HIS A 392 -13.95 16.01 11.81
N SER A 393 -13.85 15.14 10.80
CA SER A 393 -12.72 14.20 10.66
C SER A 393 -11.41 14.95 10.48
N LEU A 394 -11.37 16.01 9.66
CA LEU A 394 -10.18 16.88 9.55
C LEU A 394 -9.80 17.52 10.90
N GLY A 395 -10.80 17.89 11.71
CA GLY A 395 -10.56 18.40 13.06
C GLY A 395 -9.92 17.36 13.98
N LEU A 396 -10.37 16.10 13.94
CA LEU A 396 -9.77 15.00 14.69
C LEU A 396 -8.34 14.72 14.23
N TYR A 397 -8.10 14.71 12.92
CA TYR A 397 -6.77 14.54 12.32
C TYR A 397 -5.78 15.61 12.81
N PHE A 398 -6.11 16.90 12.70
CA PHE A 398 -5.21 17.96 13.15
C PHE A 398 -5.10 18.05 14.68
N THR A 399 -6.11 17.61 15.43
CA THR A 399 -6.01 17.48 16.91
C THR A 399 -5.02 16.40 17.30
N LEU A 400 -4.98 15.28 16.57
CA LEU A 400 -3.99 14.24 16.77
C LEU A 400 -2.58 14.75 16.45
N LEU A 401 -2.40 15.39 15.30
CA LEU A 401 -1.10 15.97 14.92
C LEU A 401 -0.60 17.01 15.92
N ASP A 402 -1.48 17.88 16.44
CA ASP A 402 -1.12 18.87 17.46
C ASP A 402 -0.63 18.21 18.77
N ARG A 403 -1.11 16.99 19.09
CA ARG A 403 -0.66 16.23 20.27
C ARG A 403 0.64 15.48 20.04
N VAL A 404 0.86 14.95 18.84
CA VAL A 404 1.99 14.09 18.49
C VAL A 404 3.20 14.92 18.05
N ALA A 405 2.99 15.88 17.15
CA ALA A 405 4.03 16.68 16.50
C ALA A 405 3.56 18.13 16.26
N PRO A 406 3.42 18.95 17.31
CA PRO A 406 2.88 20.31 17.21
C PRO A 406 3.72 21.26 16.34
N ASP A 407 5.01 20.96 16.18
CA ASP A 407 5.96 21.80 15.45
C ASP A 407 6.17 21.37 13.99
N SER A 408 5.51 20.29 13.54
CA SER A 408 5.62 19.79 12.17
C SER A 408 4.57 20.47 11.27
N PRO A 409 4.98 21.29 10.28
CA PRO A 409 4.03 21.97 9.42
C PRO A 409 3.48 21.04 8.33
N VAL A 410 2.17 21.07 8.12
CA VAL A 410 1.48 20.41 7.00
C VAL A 410 1.02 21.51 6.04
N HIS A 411 1.35 21.41 4.75
CA HIS A 411 1.01 22.46 3.76
C HIS A 411 1.34 23.90 4.21
N SER A 412 2.53 24.11 4.78
CA SER A 412 3.03 25.42 5.29
C SER A 412 2.31 25.99 6.52
N LEU A 413 1.43 25.24 7.17
CA LEU A 413 0.72 25.65 8.39
C LEU A 413 0.97 24.67 9.54
N LEU A 414 0.96 25.17 10.77
CA LEU A 414 1.06 24.31 11.95
C LEU A 414 -0.30 23.66 12.27
N PRO A 415 -0.36 22.48 12.93
CA PRO A 415 -1.61 21.81 13.32
C PRO A 415 -2.59 22.74 14.07
N ARG A 416 -2.10 23.52 15.04
CA ARG A 416 -2.87 24.55 15.75
C ARG A 416 -3.46 25.64 14.85
N GLU A 417 -2.78 25.98 13.76
CA GLU A 417 -3.26 26.97 12.78
C GLU A 417 -4.34 26.38 11.90
N HIS A 418 -4.19 25.12 11.48
CA HIS A 418 -5.25 24.36 10.81
C HIS A 418 -6.52 24.30 11.66
N LEU A 419 -6.41 23.98 12.94
CA LEU A 419 -7.55 23.94 13.87
C LEU A 419 -8.26 25.29 14.00
N ARG A 420 -7.50 26.38 14.10
CA ARG A 420 -8.06 27.75 14.15
C ARG A 420 -8.79 28.10 12.85
N LEU A 421 -8.24 27.73 11.69
CA LEU A 421 -8.89 27.95 10.41
C LEU A 421 -10.15 27.10 10.26
N LEU A 422 -10.11 25.82 10.62
CA LEU A 422 -11.29 24.93 10.62
C LEU A 422 -12.42 25.49 11.51
N HIS A 423 -12.10 26.04 12.68
CA HIS A 423 -13.10 26.71 13.53
C HIS A 423 -13.71 27.93 12.84
N LYS A 424 -12.91 28.73 12.11
CA LYS A 424 -13.44 29.87 11.34
C LYS A 424 -14.29 29.42 10.16
N VAL A 425 -13.91 28.32 9.48
CA VAL A 425 -14.70 27.75 8.37
C VAL A 425 -16.05 27.27 8.88
N LYS A 426 -16.08 26.51 9.98
CA LYS A 426 -17.33 26.06 10.63
C LYS A 426 -18.24 27.23 11.04
N ALA A 427 -17.65 28.32 11.55
CA ALA A 427 -18.40 29.53 11.89
C ALA A 427 -18.98 30.25 10.67
N THR A 428 -18.38 30.05 9.49
CA THR A 428 -18.75 30.72 8.23
C THR A 428 -19.83 29.96 7.46
N SER A 429 -19.84 28.62 7.56
CA SER A 429 -20.88 27.75 6.96
C SER A 429 -22.15 27.63 7.79
N ALA A 430 -22.13 28.07 9.06
CA ALA A 430 -23.30 28.07 9.92
C ALA A 430 -24.29 29.17 9.50
N ASP A 431 -25.30 28.80 8.72
CA ASP A 431 -26.50 29.60 8.53
C ASP A 431 -27.10 29.96 9.91
N SER A 432 -27.53 31.22 10.07
CA SER A 432 -27.86 31.89 11.34
C SER A 432 -28.92 31.16 12.18
N MET A 433 -29.76 30.33 11.55
CA MET A 433 -30.76 29.50 12.20
C MET A 433 -30.15 28.25 12.88
N PHE A 434 -29.08 27.71 12.31
CA PHE A 434 -28.42 26.50 12.80
C PHE A 434 -27.45 26.77 13.95
N ALA A 435 -26.84 27.96 14.04
CA ALA A 435 -26.04 28.33 15.22
C ALA A 435 -26.89 28.39 16.51
N LYS A 436 -28.18 28.77 16.39
CA LYS A 436 -29.15 28.70 17.50
C LYS A 436 -29.53 27.26 17.85
N LEU A 437 -29.75 26.40 16.86
CA LEU A 437 -30.05 24.98 17.07
C LEU A 437 -28.85 24.20 17.62
N TRP A 438 -27.63 24.51 17.17
CA TRP A 438 -26.38 23.93 17.67
C TRP A 438 -26.17 24.24 19.15
N LYS A 439 -26.49 25.48 19.57
CA LYS A 439 -26.43 25.88 20.98
C LYS A 439 -27.55 25.27 21.84
N LEU A 440 -28.70 24.93 21.23
CA LEU A 440 -29.85 24.32 21.94
C LEU A 440 -29.76 22.78 22.01
N LYS A 441 -29.09 22.12 21.06
CA LYS A 441 -28.97 20.65 21.00
C LYS A 441 -27.73 20.10 21.69
N LEU A 442 -26.77 20.94 22.09
CA LEU A 442 -25.65 20.50 22.94
C LEU A 442 -26.14 20.03 24.33
N ASP A 443 -27.32 20.49 24.77
CA ASP A 443 -27.91 20.15 26.06
C ASP A 443 -28.79 18.88 26.03
N LEU A 444 -29.09 18.30 24.86
CA LEU A 444 -30.00 17.16 24.72
C LEU A 444 -29.50 16.15 23.68
N ALA A 445 -28.80 15.13 24.17
CA ALA A 445 -28.62 13.79 23.60
C ALA A 445 -28.17 13.69 22.12
N GLY A 446 -26.89 13.34 21.92
CA GLY A 446 -26.42 12.21 21.07
C GLY A 446 -27.01 11.99 19.66
N GLY A 447 -27.42 13.03 18.95
CA GLY A 447 -28.03 12.90 17.61
C GLY A 447 -27.09 13.34 16.49
N ASN A 448 -26.64 12.38 15.67
CA ASN A 448 -25.97 12.62 14.39
C ASN A 448 -26.86 13.43 13.43
N LEU A 449 -26.39 14.61 13.06
CA LEU A 449 -26.91 15.36 11.91
C LEU A 449 -25.71 15.75 11.04
N ILE A 450 -25.50 14.98 9.96
CA ILE A 450 -24.52 15.27 8.91
C ILE A 450 -25.06 16.50 8.16
N LEU A 451 -24.73 17.69 8.63
CA LEU A 451 -24.89 18.93 7.89
C LEU A 451 -23.56 19.15 7.17
N SER A 452 -23.50 18.75 5.90
CA SER A 452 -22.34 18.95 5.04
C SER A 452 -21.89 20.41 5.08
N PRO A 453 -20.68 20.71 5.59
CA PRO A 453 -20.10 22.02 5.44
C PRO A 453 -19.81 22.24 3.95
N ASP A 454 -20.52 23.17 3.32
CA ASP A 454 -20.39 23.41 1.88
C ASP A 454 -18.99 23.86 1.44
N ILE A 455 -18.18 24.38 2.38
CA ILE A 455 -16.81 24.85 2.12
C ILE A 455 -15.83 23.68 2.19
N ASP A 456 -15.14 23.41 1.08
CA ASP A 456 -14.02 22.48 1.06
C ASP A 456 -12.78 23.13 1.69
N TYR A 457 -12.31 22.58 2.81
CA TYR A 457 -11.15 23.07 3.54
C TYR A 457 -9.83 22.86 2.79
N LYS A 458 -9.68 21.74 2.08
CA LYS A 458 -8.44 21.41 1.36
C LYS A 458 -8.19 22.42 0.25
N LEU A 459 -9.24 22.81 -0.48
CA LEU A 459 -9.16 23.87 -1.50
C LEU A 459 -8.67 25.22 -0.94
N LEU A 460 -8.83 25.49 0.36
CA LEU A 460 -8.35 26.74 0.99
C LEU A 460 -6.87 26.71 1.35
N VAL A 461 -6.30 25.52 1.55
CA VAL A 461 -4.96 25.33 2.09
C VAL A 461 -3.97 24.89 1.01
N GLU A 462 -4.44 24.15 0.01
CA GLU A 462 -3.59 23.63 -1.06
C GLU A 462 -2.99 24.75 -1.93
N PRO A 463 -1.66 24.73 -2.17
CA PRO A 463 -1.02 25.69 -3.04
C PRO A 463 -1.51 25.50 -4.49
N ASN A 464 -1.86 26.60 -5.15
CA ASN A 464 -2.35 26.67 -6.54
C ASN A 464 -3.82 26.24 -6.78
N ALA A 465 -4.61 25.96 -5.74
CA ALA A 465 -6.03 25.73 -5.91
C ALA A 465 -6.77 27.02 -6.34
N ASP A 466 -7.76 26.90 -7.23
CA ASP A 466 -8.66 28.01 -7.59
C ASP A 466 -9.71 28.20 -6.48
N VAL A 467 -9.28 28.84 -5.40
CA VAL A 467 -10.06 29.11 -4.19
C VAL A 467 -11.37 29.82 -4.52
N LEU A 468 -11.36 30.76 -5.48
CA LEU A 468 -12.54 31.55 -5.84
C LEU A 468 -13.64 30.68 -6.47
N LYS A 469 -13.25 29.78 -7.37
CA LYS A 469 -14.19 28.85 -8.02
C LYS A 469 -14.75 27.82 -7.03
N GLY A 470 -13.94 27.37 -6.07
CA GLY A 470 -14.40 26.48 -4.99
C GLY A 470 -15.39 27.15 -4.03
N LEU A 471 -15.21 28.45 -3.75
CA LEU A 471 -16.07 29.21 -2.84
C LEU A 471 -17.37 29.72 -3.50
N GLU A 472 -17.36 30.03 -4.80
CA GLU A 472 -18.54 30.54 -5.54
C GLU A 472 -19.88 29.84 -5.20
N PRO A 473 -20.01 28.50 -5.21
CA PRO A 473 -21.28 27.84 -4.95
C PRO A 473 -21.81 28.12 -3.54
N VAL A 474 -20.92 28.28 -2.57
CA VAL A 474 -21.24 28.43 -1.14
C VAL A 474 -21.57 29.87 -0.74
N LEU A 475 -21.18 30.86 -1.55
CA LEU A 475 -21.38 32.27 -1.20
C LEU A 475 -22.86 32.66 -1.17
N THR A 476 -23.27 33.28 -0.07
CA THR A 476 -24.59 33.86 0.19
C THR A 476 -24.44 35.31 0.65
N LYS A 477 -25.54 36.06 0.63
CA LYS A 477 -25.58 37.45 1.12
C LYS A 477 -25.13 37.57 2.58
N ASP A 478 -25.42 36.55 3.40
CA ASP A 478 -25.17 36.58 4.83
C ASP A 478 -23.75 36.09 5.19
N ASN A 479 -23.13 35.21 4.39
CA ASN A 479 -21.83 34.64 4.71
C ASN A 479 -20.63 35.37 4.05
N ILE A 480 -20.83 36.17 3.00
CA ILE A 480 -19.73 36.77 2.23
C ILE A 480 -18.77 37.61 3.07
N GLY A 481 -19.29 38.35 4.05
CA GLY A 481 -18.46 39.15 4.97
C GLY A 481 -17.57 38.28 5.85
N MET A 482 -18.03 37.09 6.24
CA MET A 482 -17.28 36.12 7.04
C MET A 482 -16.25 35.40 6.19
N VAL A 483 -16.62 34.95 4.98
CA VAL A 483 -15.68 34.34 4.02
C VAL A 483 -14.58 35.32 3.62
N ALA A 484 -14.88 36.60 3.44
CA ALA A 484 -13.87 37.62 3.16
C ALA A 484 -12.87 37.80 4.32
N LYS A 485 -13.31 37.66 5.58
CA LYS A 485 -12.43 37.66 6.75
C LYS A 485 -11.61 36.38 6.86
N LEU A 486 -12.19 35.24 6.48
CA LEU A 486 -11.51 33.96 6.42
C LEU A 486 -10.35 34.00 5.42
N LEU A 487 -10.59 34.49 4.20
CA LEU A 487 -9.55 34.66 3.17
C LEU A 487 -8.40 35.54 3.66
N LYS A 488 -8.69 36.67 4.32
CA LYS A 488 -7.66 37.53 4.91
C LYS A 488 -6.79 36.82 5.96
N SER A 489 -7.27 35.72 6.53
CA SER A 489 -6.51 34.95 7.53
C SER A 489 -5.71 33.79 6.95
N LEU A 490 -5.81 33.53 5.65
CA LEU A 490 -4.92 32.61 4.95
C LEU A 490 -3.66 33.39 4.57
N SER A 491 -2.52 33.03 5.17
CA SER A 491 -1.23 33.70 4.93
C SER A 491 -0.72 33.51 3.49
N HIS A 492 -1.18 32.47 2.81
CA HIS A 492 -0.74 32.03 1.48
C HIS A 492 -1.73 32.34 0.34
N SER A 493 -2.92 32.88 0.62
CA SER A 493 -3.87 33.16 -0.46
C SER A 493 -3.46 34.42 -1.25
N SER A 494 -3.16 34.25 -2.54
CA SER A 494 -2.96 35.37 -3.49
C SER A 494 -4.24 36.15 -3.78
N VAL A 495 -5.40 35.57 -3.42
CA VAL A 495 -6.72 36.09 -3.70
C VAL A 495 -7.07 37.23 -2.75
N GLN A 496 -7.27 38.41 -3.33
CA GLN A 496 -7.75 39.57 -2.58
C GLN A 496 -9.25 39.43 -2.25
N PRO A 497 -9.69 39.90 -1.07
CA PRO A 497 -11.11 39.88 -0.70
C PRO A 497 -12.03 40.59 -1.70
N GLY A 498 -11.52 41.60 -2.43
CA GLY A 498 -12.28 42.30 -3.46
C GLY A 498 -12.67 41.39 -4.63
N ALA A 499 -11.80 40.48 -5.05
CA ALA A 499 -12.10 39.48 -6.07
C ALA A 499 -13.25 38.55 -5.65
N LEU A 500 -13.32 38.18 -4.36
CA LEU A 500 -14.43 37.39 -3.81
C LEU A 500 -15.77 38.15 -3.93
N TYR A 501 -15.77 39.45 -3.58
CA TYR A 501 -16.95 40.29 -3.76
C TYR A 501 -17.34 40.40 -5.24
N GLY A 502 -16.37 40.48 -6.15
CA GLY A 502 -16.60 40.48 -7.59
C GLY A 502 -17.32 39.22 -8.07
N VAL A 503 -16.82 38.03 -7.70
CA VAL A 503 -17.43 36.73 -8.05
C VAL A 503 -18.84 36.60 -7.49
N TRP A 504 -19.05 36.94 -6.21
CA TRP A 504 -20.39 36.90 -5.63
C TRP A 504 -21.35 37.90 -6.28
N ALA A 505 -20.90 39.12 -6.59
CA ALA A 505 -21.73 40.11 -7.26
C ALA A 505 -22.17 39.62 -8.65
N GLN A 506 -21.29 38.92 -9.40
CA GLN A 506 -21.65 38.28 -10.66
C GLN A 506 -22.71 37.18 -10.45
N LYS A 507 -22.54 36.32 -9.44
CA LYS A 507 -23.51 35.27 -9.08
C LYS A 507 -24.88 35.89 -8.74
N GLU A 508 -24.90 36.87 -7.85
CA GLU A 508 -26.10 37.56 -7.37
C GLU A 508 -26.82 38.33 -8.50
N PHE A 509 -26.07 38.87 -9.47
CA PHE A 509 -26.63 39.51 -10.67
C PHE A 509 -27.45 38.51 -11.51
N PHE A 510 -26.94 37.30 -11.70
CA PHE A 510 -27.62 36.29 -12.52
C PHE A 510 -28.59 35.38 -11.74
N GLN A 511 -28.53 35.34 -10.41
CA GLN A 511 -29.38 34.49 -9.56
C GLN A 511 -30.87 34.85 -9.66
N VAL A 512 -31.20 36.14 -9.83
CA VAL A 512 -32.60 36.65 -9.91
C VAL A 512 -33.40 36.03 -11.07
N ARG A 513 -32.72 35.58 -12.13
CA ARG A 513 -33.35 34.98 -13.31
C ARG A 513 -33.70 33.49 -13.18
N ILE A 514 -33.17 32.79 -12.16
CA ILE A 514 -33.56 31.40 -11.90
C ILE A 514 -34.98 31.35 -11.30
N SER A 515 -35.39 32.42 -10.64
CA SER A 515 -36.66 32.57 -9.92
C SER A 515 -37.79 33.23 -10.72
N GLN A 516 -37.52 33.78 -11.91
CA GLN A 516 -38.52 34.48 -12.75
C GLN A 516 -38.51 33.88 -14.16
N SER A 517 -39.70 33.66 -14.73
CA SER A 517 -40.02 32.90 -15.95
C SER A 517 -38.92 32.85 -17.02
N LEU A 518 -38.55 31.62 -17.40
CA LEU A 518 -37.66 31.32 -18.52
C LEU A 518 -38.25 31.83 -19.84
N GLY A 519 -37.70 32.92 -20.39
CA GLY A 519 -37.97 33.30 -21.79
C GLY A 519 -37.66 34.74 -22.18
N GLU A 520 -37.82 35.71 -21.26
CA GLU A 520 -37.77 37.14 -21.62
C GLU A 520 -36.45 37.81 -21.25
N ARG A 521 -35.87 38.60 -22.17
CA ARG A 521 -34.66 39.42 -21.98
C ARG A 521 -34.87 40.46 -20.86
N LEU A 522 -33.84 40.70 -20.04
CA LEU A 522 -33.91 41.73 -19.01
C LEU A 522 -34.15 43.11 -19.63
N THR A 523 -35.04 43.89 -19.02
CA THR A 523 -35.28 45.29 -19.37
C THR A 523 -34.20 46.22 -18.79
N ASN A 524 -34.08 47.43 -19.33
CA ASN A 524 -33.15 48.44 -18.81
C ASN A 524 -33.40 48.74 -17.31
N ALA A 525 -34.66 48.80 -16.88
CA ALA A 525 -35.02 49.09 -15.50
C ALA A 525 -34.59 47.96 -14.53
N GLU A 526 -34.76 46.70 -14.94
CA GLU A 526 -34.34 45.54 -14.15
C GLU A 526 -32.82 45.45 -14.04
N CYS A 527 -32.09 45.67 -15.15
CA CYS A 527 -30.63 45.72 -15.15
C CYS A 527 -30.12 46.80 -14.19
N LEU A 528 -30.67 48.01 -14.25
CA LEU A 528 -30.32 49.11 -13.34
C LEU A 528 -30.54 48.73 -11.87
N ARG A 529 -31.68 48.14 -11.54
CA ARG A 529 -31.96 47.66 -10.17
C ARG A 529 -30.96 46.60 -9.69
N LEU A 530 -30.56 45.66 -10.57
CA LEU A 530 -29.59 44.61 -10.23
C LEU A 530 -28.19 45.18 -10.01
N ILE A 531 -27.77 46.16 -10.82
CA ILE A 531 -26.49 46.85 -10.65
C ILE A 531 -26.47 47.62 -9.35
N GLU A 532 -27.52 48.39 -9.03
CA GLU A 532 -27.55 49.15 -7.77
C GLU A 532 -27.40 48.24 -6.55
N ARG A 533 -28.00 47.05 -6.62
CA ARG A 533 -27.85 46.02 -5.58
C ARG A 533 -26.39 45.55 -5.48
N CYS A 534 -25.72 45.28 -6.59
CA CYS A 534 -24.31 44.86 -6.62
C CYS A 534 -23.35 45.98 -6.23
N ALA A 535 -23.65 47.22 -6.63
CA ALA A 535 -22.82 48.41 -6.42
C ALA A 535 -22.62 48.75 -4.95
N THR A 536 -23.54 48.33 -4.07
CA THR A 536 -23.36 48.43 -2.61
C THR A 536 -22.07 47.76 -2.11
N HIS A 537 -21.50 46.82 -2.89
CA HIS A 537 -20.27 46.10 -2.57
C HIS A 537 -19.04 46.58 -3.36
N PHE A 538 -19.18 47.51 -4.31
CA PHE A 538 -18.04 48.02 -5.10
C PHE A 538 -17.01 48.73 -4.23
N ARG A 539 -17.43 49.32 -3.11
CA ARG A 539 -16.51 49.89 -2.09
C ARG A 539 -15.53 48.89 -1.48
N LYS A 540 -15.77 47.59 -1.66
CA LYS A 540 -14.91 46.51 -1.17
C LYS A 540 -14.07 45.87 -2.28
N MET A 541 -14.18 46.37 -3.51
CA MET A 541 -13.50 45.91 -4.71
C MET A 541 -12.47 46.95 -5.15
N ASN A 542 -11.36 46.52 -5.76
CA ASN A 542 -10.45 47.43 -6.46
C ASN A 542 -10.90 47.64 -7.92
N ALA A 543 -10.18 48.49 -8.66
CA ALA A 543 -10.50 48.78 -10.06
C ALA A 543 -10.50 47.52 -10.95
N ALA A 544 -9.53 46.61 -10.75
CA ALA A 544 -9.42 45.37 -11.52
C ALA A 544 -10.59 44.39 -11.23
N ASP A 545 -11.03 44.31 -9.97
CA ASP A 545 -12.16 43.48 -9.55
C ASP A 545 -13.47 43.97 -10.19
N VAL A 546 -13.69 45.30 -10.25
CA VAL A 546 -14.88 45.88 -10.91
C VAL A 546 -14.82 45.67 -12.43
N VAL A 547 -13.65 45.82 -13.05
CA VAL A 547 -13.46 45.49 -14.47
C VAL A 547 -13.77 44.01 -14.74
N SER A 548 -13.32 43.11 -13.88
CA SER A 548 -13.65 41.68 -13.95
C SER A 548 -15.15 41.40 -13.78
N PHE A 549 -15.81 42.09 -12.83
CA PHE A 549 -17.26 42.06 -12.66
C PHE A 549 -18.00 42.47 -13.94
N VAL A 550 -17.60 43.58 -14.58
CA VAL A 550 -18.20 44.04 -15.84
C VAL A 550 -17.94 43.03 -16.96
N GLN A 551 -16.74 42.46 -17.04
CA GLN A 551 -16.43 41.44 -18.02
C GLN A 551 -17.38 40.24 -17.90
N GLY A 552 -17.60 39.73 -16.69
CA GLY A 552 -18.51 38.61 -16.45
C GLY A 552 -19.99 38.94 -16.64
N THR A 553 -20.42 40.16 -16.30
CA THR A 553 -21.83 40.59 -16.38
C THR A 553 -22.25 41.16 -17.72
N CYS A 554 -21.36 41.75 -18.53
CA CYS A 554 -21.66 42.34 -19.85
C CYS A 554 -21.09 41.58 -21.05
N PHE A 555 -19.96 40.89 -20.89
CA PHE A 555 -19.22 40.32 -22.02
C PHE A 555 -19.07 38.79 -21.91
N SER A 556 -19.94 38.14 -21.13
CA SER A 556 -20.06 36.69 -21.10
C SER A 556 -21.14 36.18 -22.07
N LYS A 557 -21.03 34.92 -22.50
CA LYS A 557 -22.06 34.26 -23.34
C LYS A 557 -23.44 34.30 -22.66
N ARG A 558 -23.48 33.99 -21.36
CA ARG A 558 -24.69 34.06 -20.52
C ARG A 558 -25.31 35.46 -20.56
N SER A 559 -24.48 36.50 -20.47
CA SER A 559 -24.95 37.89 -20.54
C SER A 559 -25.61 38.23 -21.88
N ALA A 560 -24.99 37.86 -23.01
CA ALA A 560 -25.54 38.13 -24.35
C ALA A 560 -26.85 37.37 -24.66
N GLU A 561 -27.10 36.25 -23.98
CA GLU A 561 -28.38 35.52 -24.04
C GLU A 561 -29.46 36.19 -23.18
N VAL A 562 -29.05 36.81 -22.08
CA VAL A 562 -29.93 37.38 -21.06
C VAL A 562 -30.31 38.84 -21.34
N MET A 563 -29.40 39.60 -21.95
CA MET A 563 -29.52 41.05 -22.13
C MET A 563 -29.21 41.46 -23.57
N SER A 564 -29.90 42.50 -24.06
CA SER A 564 -29.51 43.15 -25.33
C SER A 564 -28.23 43.96 -25.18
N ALA A 565 -27.55 44.27 -26.29
CA ALA A 565 -26.40 45.17 -26.30
C ALA A 565 -26.76 46.56 -25.74
N GLY A 566 -27.96 47.06 -26.04
CA GLY A 566 -28.47 48.31 -25.49
C GLY A 566 -28.62 48.29 -23.96
N CYS A 567 -29.10 47.18 -23.38
CA CYS A 567 -29.21 47.04 -21.93
C CYS A 567 -27.82 46.99 -21.26
N ARG A 568 -26.87 46.27 -21.85
CA ARG A 568 -25.49 46.18 -21.37
C ARG A 568 -24.76 47.52 -21.47
N ARG A 569 -25.07 48.32 -22.50
CA ARG A 569 -24.58 49.70 -22.64
C ARG A 569 -25.09 50.57 -21.49
N THR A 570 -26.38 50.56 -21.21
CA THR A 570 -26.97 51.31 -20.08
C THR A 570 -26.39 50.85 -18.74
N LEU A 571 -26.16 49.55 -18.56
CA LEU A 571 -25.47 49.01 -17.40
C LEU A 571 -24.06 49.59 -17.24
N LEU A 572 -23.28 49.58 -18.33
CA LEU A 572 -21.90 50.00 -18.31
C LEU A 572 -21.74 51.51 -18.10
N ILE A 573 -22.63 52.33 -18.68
CA ILE A 573 -22.70 53.78 -18.38
C ILE A 573 -22.86 53.98 -16.87
N ARG A 574 -23.82 53.27 -16.26
CA ARG A 574 -24.08 53.42 -14.84
C ARG A 574 -22.91 52.97 -13.96
N VAL A 575 -22.21 51.88 -14.34
CA VAL A 575 -21.01 51.44 -13.63
C VAL A 575 -19.88 52.47 -13.75
N VAL A 576 -19.67 53.07 -14.92
CA VAL A 576 -18.66 54.12 -15.12
C VAL A 576 -18.96 55.34 -14.23
N GLU A 577 -20.21 55.82 -14.19
CA GLU A 577 -20.63 56.92 -13.30
C GLU A 577 -20.32 56.61 -11.82
N LEU A 578 -20.65 55.39 -11.35
CA LEU A 578 -20.40 54.97 -9.98
C LEU A 578 -18.91 54.91 -9.65
N CYS A 579 -18.07 54.45 -10.59
CA CYS A 579 -16.62 54.41 -10.43
C CYS A 579 -16.01 55.82 -10.39
N GLU A 580 -16.52 56.75 -11.20
CA GLU A 580 -16.08 58.15 -11.23
C GLU A 580 -16.42 58.86 -9.91
N ASP A 581 -17.66 58.68 -9.41
CA ASP A 581 -18.10 59.21 -8.13
C ASP A 581 -17.27 58.69 -6.95
N ASP A 582 -16.91 57.40 -6.95
CA ASP A 582 -16.07 56.82 -5.90
C ASP A 582 -14.60 57.25 -6.03
N THR A 583 -14.10 57.49 -7.26
CA THR A 583 -12.73 58.03 -7.48
C THR A 583 -12.58 59.45 -6.92
N LEU A 584 -13.60 60.30 -7.05
CA LEU A 584 -13.62 61.66 -6.49
C LEU A 584 -13.54 61.68 -4.95
N ARG A 585 -13.86 60.57 -4.28
CA ARG A 585 -13.82 60.42 -2.82
C ARG A 585 -12.46 59.95 -2.29
N LEU A 586 -11.57 59.43 -3.14
CA LEU A 586 -10.23 58.91 -2.78
C LEU A 586 -9.17 60.02 -2.62
N ARG A 587 -9.52 61.18 -2.06
CA ARG A 587 -8.59 62.31 -1.95
C ARG A 587 -7.38 61.96 -1.06
N GLY A 588 -6.20 61.88 -1.67
CA GLY A 588 -4.92 61.71 -0.97
C GLY A 588 -4.09 60.48 -1.37
N ASP A 589 -4.66 59.51 -2.11
CA ASP A 589 -3.96 58.30 -2.57
C ASP A 589 -3.77 58.33 -4.09
N GLN A 590 -2.60 58.82 -4.55
CA GLN A 590 -2.27 58.95 -5.97
C GLN A 590 -2.28 57.60 -6.70
N ARG A 591 -1.79 56.54 -6.05
CA ARG A 591 -1.69 55.22 -6.68
C ARG A 591 -3.07 54.61 -6.92
N ALA A 592 -3.96 54.69 -5.93
CA ALA A 592 -5.34 54.24 -6.11
C ALA A 592 -6.06 55.05 -7.21
N GLN A 593 -5.83 56.36 -7.30
CA GLN A 593 -6.42 57.20 -8.34
C GLN A 593 -5.96 56.81 -9.76
N GLU A 594 -4.67 56.49 -9.94
CA GLU A 594 -4.12 56.01 -11.20
C GLU A 594 -4.72 54.64 -11.60
N GLU A 595 -4.83 53.70 -10.65
CA GLU A 595 -5.44 52.39 -10.86
C GLU A 595 -6.91 52.51 -11.31
N TRP A 596 -7.69 53.37 -10.64
CA TRP A 596 -9.08 53.64 -11.02
C TRP A 596 -9.20 54.38 -12.35
N ALA A 597 -8.31 55.33 -12.66
CA ALA A 597 -8.31 56.00 -13.95
C ALA A 597 -8.06 55.02 -15.11
N PHE A 598 -7.13 54.08 -14.94
CA PHE A 598 -6.89 53.02 -15.91
C PHE A 598 -8.09 52.06 -16.06
N GLY A 599 -8.69 51.65 -14.94
CA GLY A 599 -9.90 50.83 -14.93
C GLY A 599 -11.07 51.52 -15.66
N ILE A 600 -11.34 52.79 -15.37
CA ILE A 600 -12.38 53.59 -16.02
C ILE A 600 -12.10 53.77 -17.51
N ALA A 601 -10.84 54.02 -17.92
CA ALA A 601 -10.47 54.09 -19.33
C ALA A 601 -10.76 52.77 -20.06
N THR A 602 -10.50 51.63 -19.41
CA THR A 602 -10.82 50.30 -19.93
C THR A 602 -12.33 50.11 -20.10
N LEU A 603 -13.12 50.47 -19.08
CA LEU A 603 -14.59 50.40 -19.14
C LEU A 603 -15.18 51.32 -20.22
N ARG A 604 -14.64 52.53 -20.40
CA ARG A 604 -15.05 53.46 -21.47
C ARG A 604 -14.73 52.91 -22.87
N ARG A 605 -13.59 52.24 -23.03
CA ARG A 605 -13.27 51.53 -24.30
C ARG A 605 -14.29 50.43 -24.59
N TRP A 606 -14.67 49.64 -23.59
CA TRP A 606 -15.70 48.60 -23.73
C TRP A 606 -17.10 49.20 -23.96
N LEU A 607 -17.37 50.39 -23.42
CA LEU A 607 -18.60 51.13 -23.66
C LEU A 607 -18.71 51.60 -25.11
N ASN A 608 -17.63 52.17 -25.67
CA ASN A 608 -17.57 52.54 -27.09
C ASN A 608 -17.81 51.34 -28.00
N HIS A 609 -17.27 50.17 -27.64
CA HIS A 609 -17.54 48.93 -28.37
C HIS A 609 -19.04 48.56 -28.34
N LEU A 610 -19.69 48.60 -27.17
CA LEU A 610 -21.13 48.35 -27.06
C LEU A 610 -21.98 49.39 -27.77
N GLU A 611 -21.54 50.66 -27.84
CA GLU A 611 -22.19 51.72 -28.61
C GLU A 611 -22.19 51.40 -30.10
N THR A 612 -21.04 50.96 -30.62
CA THR A 612 -20.94 50.55 -32.02
C THR A 612 -21.83 49.34 -32.32
N ILE A 613 -21.83 48.34 -31.44
CA ILE A 613 -22.65 47.11 -31.57
C ILE A 613 -24.16 47.41 -31.42
N SER A 614 -24.54 48.39 -30.61
CA SER A 614 -25.93 48.79 -30.37
C SER A 614 -26.52 49.68 -31.46
N SER A 615 -25.75 50.04 -32.50
CA SER A 615 -26.24 50.88 -33.59
C SER A 615 -27.39 50.19 -34.35
N ARG A 616 -28.41 50.98 -34.76
CA ARG A 616 -29.69 50.47 -35.30
C ARG A 616 -29.51 49.50 -36.47
N SER A 617 -28.59 49.79 -37.38
CA SER A 617 -28.33 48.99 -38.58
C SER A 617 -27.89 47.54 -38.29
N LEU A 618 -27.28 47.28 -37.12
CA LEU A 618 -26.78 45.97 -36.73
C LEU A 618 -27.80 45.14 -35.97
N ASN A 619 -28.61 45.79 -35.14
CA ASN A 619 -29.69 45.12 -34.44
C ASN A 619 -30.70 44.53 -35.44
N ASP A 620 -30.95 45.22 -36.55
CA ASP A 620 -31.82 44.75 -37.62
C ASP A 620 -31.23 43.54 -38.38
N GLN A 621 -29.91 43.54 -38.66
CA GLN A 621 -29.22 42.42 -39.31
C GLN A 621 -28.98 41.23 -38.38
N SER A 622 -28.79 41.44 -37.07
CA SER A 622 -28.62 40.36 -36.10
C SER A 622 -29.89 39.55 -35.87
N SER A 623 -31.07 40.13 -36.10
CA SER A 623 -32.37 39.45 -36.02
C SER A 623 -32.72 38.71 -37.33
N THR A 624 -32.39 39.29 -38.48
CA THR A 624 -32.76 38.80 -39.83
C THR A 624 -31.68 38.03 -40.59
N GLY A 625 -30.43 38.05 -40.11
CA GLY A 625 -29.27 37.45 -40.78
C GLY A 625 -29.18 35.91 -40.69
N SER A 626 -28.25 35.34 -41.49
CA SER A 626 -27.95 33.90 -41.51
C SER A 626 -27.41 33.39 -40.17
N ALA A 627 -27.46 32.07 -39.95
CA ALA A 627 -26.97 31.45 -38.71
C ALA A 627 -25.48 31.76 -38.45
N ASP A 628 -24.65 31.77 -39.51
CA ASP A 628 -23.23 32.12 -39.44
C ASP A 628 -23.01 33.58 -39.06
N PHE A 629 -23.80 34.51 -39.63
CA PHE A 629 -23.75 35.92 -39.25
C PHE A 629 -24.14 36.11 -37.78
N LYS A 630 -25.19 35.42 -37.31
CA LYS A 630 -25.61 35.45 -35.91
C LYS A 630 -24.52 34.93 -34.97
N HIS A 631 -23.78 33.90 -35.37
CA HIS A 631 -22.67 33.36 -34.59
C HIS A 631 -21.49 34.35 -34.52
N LEU A 632 -21.08 34.91 -35.67
CA LEU A 632 -20.00 35.91 -35.74
C LEU A 632 -20.36 37.20 -35.00
N TYR A 633 -21.60 37.67 -35.13
CA TYR A 633 -22.11 38.81 -34.38
C TYR A 633 -22.02 38.56 -32.87
N ARG A 634 -22.41 37.37 -32.38
CA ARG A 634 -22.28 37.03 -30.94
C ARG A 634 -20.83 37.01 -30.47
N LEU A 635 -19.90 36.50 -31.28
CA LEU A 635 -18.47 36.53 -30.94
C LEU A 635 -17.92 37.95 -30.89
N LEU A 636 -18.33 38.81 -31.83
CA LEU A 636 -17.95 40.22 -31.85
C LEU A 636 -18.57 40.99 -30.68
N ASP A 637 -19.82 40.74 -30.37
CA ASP A 637 -20.56 41.35 -29.27
C ASP A 637 -19.83 41.17 -27.93
N ILE A 638 -19.38 39.94 -27.63
CA ILE A 638 -18.64 39.64 -26.39
C ILE A 638 -17.12 39.92 -26.47
N SER A 639 -16.60 40.40 -27.61
CA SER A 639 -15.15 40.58 -27.83
C SER A 639 -14.53 41.75 -27.07
N ARG A 640 -15.35 42.64 -26.49
CA ARG A 640 -14.93 43.88 -25.81
C ARG A 640 -14.20 44.90 -26.72
N GLY A 641 -14.14 44.66 -28.03
CA GLY A 641 -13.34 45.46 -28.95
C GLY A 641 -11.83 45.25 -28.78
N GLU A 642 -11.41 44.07 -28.30
CA GLU A 642 -9.99 43.70 -28.27
C GLU A 642 -9.47 43.33 -29.67
N PRO A 643 -8.33 43.88 -30.10
CA PRO A 643 -7.87 43.79 -31.48
C PRO A 643 -7.67 42.33 -31.93
N ASP A 644 -7.19 41.47 -31.05
CA ASP A 644 -6.97 40.05 -31.36
C ASP A 644 -8.29 39.27 -31.48
N SER A 645 -9.24 39.55 -30.59
CA SER A 645 -10.57 38.91 -30.64
C SER A 645 -11.35 39.37 -31.88
N VAL A 646 -11.26 40.66 -32.22
CA VAL A 646 -11.83 41.22 -33.44
C VAL A 646 -11.18 40.60 -34.68
N ARG A 647 -9.83 40.51 -34.73
CA ARG A 647 -9.10 39.87 -35.83
C ARG A 647 -9.55 38.43 -36.05
N GLU A 648 -9.73 37.67 -34.98
CA GLU A 648 -10.20 36.28 -35.05
C GLU A 648 -11.64 36.19 -35.57
N VAL A 649 -12.53 37.10 -35.17
CA VAL A 649 -13.88 37.18 -35.75
C VAL A 649 -13.82 37.55 -37.24
N MET A 650 -12.94 38.47 -37.64
CA MET A 650 -12.77 38.85 -39.04
C MET A 650 -12.21 37.70 -39.89
N LYS A 651 -11.23 36.95 -39.38
CA LYS A 651 -10.73 35.72 -40.01
C LYS A 651 -11.88 34.75 -40.30
N ARG A 652 -12.72 34.47 -39.29
CA ARG A 652 -13.87 33.58 -39.43
C ARG A 652 -14.94 34.14 -40.37
N ALA A 653 -15.14 35.45 -40.40
CA ALA A 653 -16.07 36.10 -41.31
C ALA A 653 -15.67 35.92 -42.78
N VAL A 654 -14.37 36.06 -43.11
CA VAL A 654 -13.84 35.87 -44.48
C VAL A 654 -13.97 34.42 -44.97
N HIS A 655 -13.89 33.44 -44.06
CA HIS A 655 -14.07 32.03 -44.38
C HIS A 655 -15.54 31.54 -44.34
N SER A 656 -16.45 32.36 -43.81
CA SER A 656 -17.88 32.00 -43.69
C SER A 656 -18.68 32.34 -44.94
N SER A 657 -19.78 31.62 -45.19
CA SER A 657 -20.66 31.85 -46.35
C SER A 657 -21.63 33.03 -46.16
N ILE A 658 -21.21 34.11 -45.50
CA ILE A 658 -22.05 35.29 -45.29
C ILE A 658 -21.95 36.29 -46.46
N PRO A 659 -23.00 37.05 -46.77
CA PRO A 659 -22.97 38.05 -47.83
C PRO A 659 -21.88 39.11 -47.60
N LEU A 660 -21.26 39.59 -48.69
CA LEU A 660 -20.21 40.62 -48.64
C LEU A 660 -20.68 41.90 -47.93
N THR A 661 -21.97 42.25 -48.07
CA THR A 661 -22.59 43.37 -47.36
C THR A 661 -22.59 43.18 -45.85
N SER A 662 -22.75 41.94 -45.36
CA SER A 662 -22.65 41.59 -43.94
C SER A 662 -21.21 41.61 -43.44
N VAL A 663 -20.22 41.24 -44.27
CA VAL A 663 -18.79 41.40 -43.96
C VAL A 663 -18.42 42.88 -43.87
N GLN A 664 -18.85 43.70 -44.84
CA GLN A 664 -18.64 45.15 -44.83
C GLN A 664 -19.24 45.79 -43.59
N LEU A 665 -20.45 45.37 -43.21
CA LEU A 665 -21.09 45.84 -41.99
C LEU A 665 -20.26 45.47 -40.75
N LEU A 666 -19.70 44.25 -40.67
CA LEU A 666 -18.81 43.85 -39.56
C LEU A 666 -17.52 44.69 -39.53
N LEU A 667 -16.96 45.05 -40.68
CA LEU A 667 -15.73 45.84 -40.80
C LEU A 667 -15.87 47.29 -40.35
N THR A 668 -17.09 47.83 -40.35
CA THR A 668 -17.36 49.18 -39.84
C THR A 668 -17.41 49.27 -38.31
N LEU A 669 -17.23 48.14 -37.59
CA LEU A 669 -17.51 48.04 -36.15
C LEU A 669 -16.35 48.23 -35.18
N PRO A 670 -15.15 47.71 -35.42
CA PRO A 670 -14.09 47.84 -34.43
C PRO A 670 -13.53 49.27 -34.40
N PRO A 671 -13.22 49.82 -33.21
CA PRO A 671 -12.58 51.12 -33.09
C PRO A 671 -11.13 51.01 -33.57
N GLY A 672 -10.88 51.52 -34.78
CA GLY A 672 -9.56 51.62 -35.38
C GLY A 672 -9.58 52.65 -36.50
N THR A 673 -8.43 53.26 -36.80
CA THR A 673 -8.33 54.13 -37.97
C THR A 673 -8.65 53.31 -39.25
N PRO A 674 -9.51 53.81 -40.15
CA PRO A 674 -9.89 53.11 -41.39
C PRO A 674 -8.72 52.46 -42.18
N PRO A 675 -7.51 53.07 -42.30
CA PRO A 675 -6.39 52.43 -42.99
C PRO A 675 -5.88 51.13 -42.35
N THR A 676 -6.11 50.90 -41.05
CA THR A 676 -5.66 49.69 -40.35
C THR A 676 -6.60 48.51 -40.61
N LEU A 677 -7.90 48.78 -40.80
CA LEU A 677 -8.92 47.76 -41.10
C LEU A 677 -8.86 47.29 -42.55
N GLU A 678 -8.63 48.20 -43.50
CA GLU A 678 -8.44 47.86 -44.91
C GLU A 678 -7.17 47.02 -45.12
N ARG A 679 -6.08 47.39 -44.43
CA ARG A 679 -4.84 46.61 -44.44
C ARG A 679 -5.01 45.24 -43.79
N LEU A 680 -5.70 45.16 -42.65
CA LEU A 680 -6.04 43.90 -42.01
C LEU A 680 -6.89 43.01 -42.93
N LEU A 681 -7.86 43.59 -43.65
CA LEU A 681 -8.64 42.85 -44.63
C LEU A 681 -7.79 42.34 -45.80
N GLY A 682 -6.89 43.19 -46.31
CA GLY A 682 -5.95 42.83 -47.37
C GLY A 682 -5.06 41.67 -46.97
N ASP A 683 -4.49 41.72 -45.76
CA ASP A 683 -3.66 40.66 -45.19
C ASP A 683 -4.46 39.36 -45.00
N LEU A 684 -5.70 39.45 -44.48
CA LEU A 684 -6.58 38.30 -44.25
C LEU A 684 -7.09 37.66 -45.55
N LEU A 685 -7.40 38.46 -46.57
CA LEU A 685 -7.77 37.97 -47.89
C LEU A 685 -6.58 37.29 -48.58
N HIS A 686 -5.37 37.84 -48.43
CA HIS A 686 -4.14 37.19 -48.90
C HIS A 686 -3.89 35.85 -48.21
N GLU A 687 -4.08 35.78 -46.89
CA GLU A 687 -3.94 34.57 -46.08
C GLU A 687 -5.01 33.52 -46.43
N ALA A 688 -6.27 33.95 -46.66
CA ALA A 688 -7.36 33.08 -47.09
C ALA A 688 -7.18 32.54 -48.51
N MET A 689 -6.63 33.35 -49.43
CA MET A 689 -6.29 32.93 -50.80
C MET A 689 -5.09 31.97 -50.86
N ALA A 690 -4.23 31.97 -49.85
CA ALA A 690 -3.10 31.05 -49.72
C ALA A 690 -3.48 29.68 -49.10
N SER A 691 -4.67 29.55 -48.53
CA SER A 691 -5.17 28.31 -47.93
C SER A 691 -5.85 27.41 -48.97
N PRO A 692 -5.49 26.12 -49.12
CA PRO A 692 -5.97 25.25 -50.20
C PRO A 692 -7.44 24.78 -50.07
N ARG A 693 -8.22 25.33 -49.13
CA ARG A 693 -9.63 24.98 -48.91
C ARG A 693 -10.50 26.20 -48.58
N SER A 694 -10.80 27.06 -49.55
CA SER A 694 -12.14 27.68 -49.63
C SER A 694 -12.35 28.34 -50.99
N VAL A 695 -13.34 27.84 -51.73
CA VAL A 695 -13.82 28.33 -53.02
C VAL A 695 -15.12 29.08 -52.76
N VAL A 696 -15.27 30.23 -53.44
CA VAL A 696 -16.46 31.07 -53.64
C VAL A 696 -16.75 32.18 -52.61
N VAL A 697 -16.10 33.35 -52.77
CA VAL A 697 -16.79 34.64 -52.59
C VAL A 697 -17.26 35.10 -53.98
N ARG A 698 -18.52 34.81 -54.32
CA ARG A 698 -19.17 35.37 -55.53
C ARG A 698 -19.60 36.80 -55.23
N GLY A 699 -18.73 37.75 -55.53
CA GLY A 699 -19.02 39.18 -55.49
C GLY A 699 -17.89 39.94 -56.14
N THR A 700 -18.13 40.51 -57.32
CA THR A 700 -17.15 41.25 -58.12
C THR A 700 -16.58 42.45 -57.37
N PHE A 701 -15.34 42.36 -56.89
CA PHE A 701 -14.54 43.54 -56.55
C PHE A 701 -14.07 44.22 -57.84
N LYS A 702 -14.74 45.31 -58.25
CA LYS A 702 -14.15 46.25 -59.20
C LYS A 702 -13.27 47.21 -58.41
N PHE A 703 -11.97 46.94 -58.36
CA PHE A 703 -10.97 47.95 -58.01
C PHE A 703 -10.99 49.03 -59.09
N LYS A 704 -11.39 50.25 -58.74
CA LYS A 704 -11.12 51.45 -59.53
C LYS A 704 -10.39 52.42 -58.59
N TYR A 705 -9.15 52.75 -58.97
CA TYR A 705 -8.17 53.61 -58.31
C TYR A 705 -7.34 52.97 -57.19
N PHE A 706 -6.26 52.29 -57.60
CA PHE A 706 -4.90 52.63 -57.19
C PHE A 706 -4.03 52.73 -58.44
#